data_AF-A0A3M8GC72-F1
#
_entry.id   AF-A0A3M8GC72-F1
#
_cell.length_a   1.000
_cell.length_b   1.000
_cell.length_c   1.000
_cell.angle_alpha   90.00
_cell.angle_beta   90.00
_cell.angle_gamma   90.00
#
_symmetry.space_group_name_H-M   'P 1'
#
loop_
_entity.id
_entity.type
_entity.pdbx_description
1 polymer ?
#
loop_
_entity_poly.entity_id
_entity_poly.type
_entity_poly.pdbx_seq_one_letter_code
_entity_poly.pdbx_strand_id
1 'polypeptide(L)'
;MKRKFYFLVAAFFMISVSLVAQERTCAAAENLELQLQQNPGQAETLSRLEELTRQRATNPSIQRNANVLYIPCVVHVVYNTDAQNISDAQIQSQIDVINKDFRGLNVEFDNIQQNIWPQAADMEIEFYLAQVDPDGNPTNGITRTQTSISSFGFEETMKSTADGGQDPWDTSLYFNFWTVNFSGGLLGFAQFPGGSPDTDGIVMGYNFFGSSDDDDGSFVLSAPFDKGRTTTHEIGHFLNLRHIWGDGPCGQDDFVADTPESDASNGGCQAGSMSCGSVDMVENYMDYSDDACMGLFTEGQKNRMRATLEPGGPRDALVQPPFPFLLAVNAGSQDQDVCTTDDATIDFTYNLNDPDFADTSSVTFSASGLPAGATATFSPTSPSADGDVITLTISNLGGAVVDTYAITIEATDGNDVVPTATSLSVFNATFATLTAVTPADGSIDANPNATIEWTEDNNADNYEVDVATDSGFTNIVAAGVVDRPEFEAMLMSNTQYFWRVRAVNDCGIGNYAEASFTTGNVQCEVFNSTGAPVPIPDAVFFGGPGDPVSSAIQVTELIEINDVNVTINVSHTWGDDLIITLTSPSGTNVVLSNRNGGQGSSYVNTIFDSDAPDPISSGSGTFTGTFAPDGDLSILNGETSPGEWLLTAQDFVSGDTGAIDSWSIEVCGIPLPDVDGDLVADADDNCPDTPNTDQSDVDGDGLGDVCDEDIDNDGVLNDDDNCPSTANADQADLDNNGIGEACDEICNFGRAEDLPITILEEQDEPQVYFTELFIEDNFIIEDINVQVDITHSWNSDLRIALIEPSGADFIWLSFENGGSSDNYTGTVFDDDATEPIASGTGPFSGVFAPDEPLSTFNGTFSRGTWTLAVVDMVDADGGSINDFTIEICGLRDLTDYDGDGVLNEDDNCLLVYNPDQADNDGDGDGDLCDPDDDNDGVLDEDDNCQFVANADQADNDGDGEGDACDPDDDNDGILDVNDNCQFTVNSDQVDVDFNGIGDVCDNIFANDVLSPNGDSINDTWEIRSIERFPGTVVTVFNRWGNEVFKSSNYQNDWGGTGPGGNVLPAGAYYFILDQGGTGDTIITGWMAIIF
;
A
#
# COMPACT_ATOMS: atom_id res chain seq x y z
N MET A 1 7.61 -19.92 24.28
CA MET A 1 8.95 -19.55 24.81
C MET A 1 9.70 -18.61 23.83
N LYS A 2 9.09 -17.48 23.45
CA LYS A 2 9.67 -16.43 22.60
C LYS A 2 8.87 -15.11 22.74
N ARG A 3 8.67 -14.60 23.96
CA ARG A 3 7.85 -13.38 24.23
C ARG A 3 8.53 -12.37 25.15
N LYS A 4 9.85 -12.17 25.02
CA LYS A 4 10.60 -11.23 25.87
C LYS A 4 11.54 -10.27 25.11
N PHE A 5 11.17 -9.83 23.90
CA PHE A 5 12.03 -8.90 23.14
C PHE A 5 11.36 -7.57 22.72
N TYR A 6 10.03 -7.46 22.69
CA TYR A 6 9.34 -6.23 22.26
C TYR A 6 9.49 -5.02 23.20
N PHE A 7 9.90 -5.22 24.46
CA PHE A 7 10.07 -4.12 25.43
C PHE A 7 11.45 -3.44 25.41
N LEU A 8 12.41 -3.91 24.61
CA LEU A 8 13.78 -3.40 24.61
C LEU A 8 14.09 -2.42 23.48
N VAL A 9 13.27 -2.38 22.42
CA VAL A 9 13.49 -1.51 21.25
C VAL A 9 12.86 -0.13 21.45
N ALA A 10 11.65 -0.03 22.02
CA ALA A 10 11.01 1.25 22.33
C ALA A 10 11.72 2.08 23.43
N ALA A 11 12.52 1.44 24.28
CA ALA A 11 13.23 2.12 25.37
C ALA A 11 14.53 2.83 24.95
N PHE A 12 14.97 2.71 23.69
CA PHE A 12 16.21 3.35 23.23
C PHE A 12 16.03 4.79 22.71
N PHE A 13 14.79 5.24 22.49
CA PHE A 13 14.49 6.58 21.96
C PHE A 13 14.19 7.66 23.03
N MET A 14 14.62 7.46 24.28
CA MET A 14 14.61 8.54 25.29
C MET A 14 15.95 8.72 26.02
N ILE A 15 16.61 9.83 25.65
CA ILE A 15 17.68 10.58 26.35
C ILE A 15 19.10 10.00 26.26
N SER A 16 19.88 10.51 25.31
CA SER A 16 21.10 11.26 25.67
C SER A 16 21.51 12.25 24.58
N VAL A 17 21.48 13.55 24.91
CA VAL A 17 22.18 14.56 24.12
C VAL A 17 23.68 14.32 24.29
N SER A 18 24.23 13.55 23.35
CA SER A 18 25.64 13.47 23.05
C SER A 18 25.76 13.61 21.53
N LEU A 19 26.70 14.42 21.05
CA LEU A 19 27.04 14.50 19.63
C LEU A 19 27.41 13.09 19.12
N VAL A 20 26.45 12.39 18.52
CA VAL A 20 26.63 11.11 17.80
C VAL A 20 26.35 11.40 16.33
N ALA A 21 27.12 10.79 15.44
CA ALA A 21 26.93 10.91 13.99
C ALA A 21 25.54 10.40 13.57
N GLN A 22 24.97 10.98 12.51
CA GLN A 22 23.72 10.48 11.90
C GLN A 22 24.00 9.07 11.34
N GLU A 23 23.19 8.08 11.73
CA GLU A 23 23.32 6.68 11.29
C GLU A 23 22.35 6.40 10.13
N ARG A 24 22.71 5.52 9.20
CA ARG A 24 21.82 5.12 8.09
C ARG A 24 20.59 4.41 8.66
N THR A 25 19.43 4.71 8.09
CA THR A 25 18.13 4.14 8.45
C THR A 25 17.48 3.58 7.19
N CYS A 26 17.48 2.25 7.07
CA CYS A 26 16.72 1.48 6.07
C CYS A 26 15.60 0.73 6.81
N ALA A 27 14.46 0.54 6.16
CA ALA A 27 13.29 -0.16 6.70
C ALA A 27 12.93 -1.45 5.93
N ALA A 28 13.84 -2.02 5.14
CA ALA A 28 13.55 -3.22 4.34
C ALA A 28 13.24 -4.46 5.21
N ALA A 29 13.89 -4.59 6.38
CA ALA A 29 13.63 -5.69 7.31
C ALA A 29 12.29 -5.50 8.04
N GLU A 30 11.97 -4.27 8.44
CA GLU A 30 10.71 -3.87 9.06
C GLU A 30 9.54 -4.01 8.09
N ASN A 31 9.70 -3.61 6.84
CA ASN A 31 8.72 -3.83 5.77
C ASN A 31 8.49 -5.33 5.53
N LEU A 32 9.55 -6.14 5.46
CA LEU A 32 9.42 -7.60 5.37
C LEU A 32 8.70 -8.20 6.60
N GLU A 33 8.98 -7.71 7.81
CA GLU A 33 8.30 -8.17 9.03
C GLU A 33 6.82 -7.77 9.02
N LEU A 34 6.48 -6.57 8.54
CA LEU A 34 5.10 -6.13 8.34
C LEU A 34 4.37 -7.02 7.32
N GLN A 35 4.97 -7.27 6.16
CA GLN A 35 4.42 -8.16 5.13
C GLN A 35 4.19 -9.58 5.67
N LEU A 36 5.13 -10.12 6.44
CA LEU A 36 5.00 -11.42 7.10
C LEU A 36 3.92 -11.46 8.20
N GLN A 37 3.62 -10.31 8.83
CA GLN A 37 2.53 -10.18 9.79
C GLN A 37 1.17 -10.12 9.10
N GLN A 38 1.09 -9.41 7.97
CA GLN A 38 -0.11 -9.28 7.13
C GLN A 38 -0.42 -10.58 6.36
N ASN A 39 0.60 -11.33 5.93
CA ASN A 39 0.43 -12.59 5.21
C ASN A 39 1.27 -13.73 5.83
N PRO A 40 0.72 -14.50 6.78
CA PRO A 40 1.44 -15.59 7.43
C PRO A 40 1.86 -16.72 6.48
N GLY A 41 1.17 -16.92 5.35
CA GLY A 41 1.51 -17.89 4.30
C GLY A 41 2.76 -17.48 3.49
N GLN A 42 3.06 -16.18 3.45
CA GLN A 42 4.24 -15.62 2.77
C GLN A 42 5.56 -16.13 3.39
N ALA A 43 5.57 -16.50 4.68
CA ALA A 43 6.75 -17.06 5.34
C ALA A 43 7.25 -18.37 4.70
N GLU A 44 6.32 -19.21 4.23
CA GLU A 44 6.65 -20.45 3.54
C GLU A 44 7.16 -20.18 2.11
N THR A 45 6.53 -19.25 1.40
CA THR A 45 6.98 -18.78 0.07
C THR A 45 8.39 -18.20 0.12
N LEU A 46 8.68 -17.33 1.09
CA LEU A 46 10.01 -16.75 1.29
C LEU A 46 11.05 -17.80 1.70
N SER A 47 10.66 -18.78 2.52
CA SER A 47 11.55 -19.90 2.89
C SER A 47 11.90 -20.78 1.68
N ARG A 48 10.92 -21.04 0.81
CA ARG A 48 11.11 -21.79 -0.45
C ARG A 48 11.98 -21.01 -1.43
N LEU A 49 11.74 -19.71 -1.56
CA LEU A 49 12.53 -18.80 -2.43
C LEU A 49 13.97 -18.69 -1.95
N GLU A 50 14.19 -18.60 -0.65
CA GLU A 50 15.52 -18.56 -0.05
C GLU A 50 16.29 -19.87 -0.30
N GLU A 51 15.64 -21.02 -0.13
CA GLU A 51 16.26 -22.32 -0.43
C GLU A 51 16.57 -22.48 -1.93
N LEU A 52 15.65 -22.07 -2.79
CA LEU A 52 15.86 -22.05 -4.25
C LEU A 52 17.03 -21.13 -4.63
N THR A 53 17.11 -19.94 -4.03
CA THR A 53 18.20 -18.97 -4.27
C THR A 53 19.54 -19.56 -3.85
N ARG A 54 19.64 -20.21 -2.68
CA ARG A 54 20.87 -20.88 -2.24
C ARG A 54 21.32 -21.99 -3.18
N GLN A 55 20.39 -22.82 -3.65
CA GLN A 55 20.70 -23.89 -4.60
C GLN A 55 21.18 -23.33 -5.93
N ARG A 56 20.53 -22.27 -6.43
CA ARG A 56 20.84 -21.61 -7.69
C ARG A 56 22.17 -20.85 -7.65
N ALA A 57 22.45 -20.11 -6.57
CA ALA A 57 23.68 -19.32 -6.40
C ALA A 57 24.96 -20.18 -6.46
N THR A 58 24.87 -21.48 -6.14
CA THR A 58 26.01 -22.41 -6.21
C THR A 58 26.11 -23.16 -7.53
N ASN A 59 25.15 -22.99 -8.44
CA ASN A 59 25.04 -23.74 -9.69
C ASN A 59 25.47 -22.89 -10.90
N PRO A 60 26.68 -23.05 -11.46
CA PRO A 60 27.12 -22.26 -12.62
C PRO A 60 26.42 -22.65 -13.93
N SER A 61 25.58 -23.68 -13.97
CA SER A 61 24.92 -24.14 -15.21
C SER A 61 23.65 -23.38 -15.59
N ILE A 62 23.11 -22.55 -14.69
CA ILE A 62 21.88 -21.76 -14.91
C ILE A 62 22.15 -20.37 -15.51
N GLN A 63 23.41 -19.94 -15.58
CA GLN A 63 23.76 -18.60 -16.05
C GLN A 63 23.54 -18.45 -17.57
N ARG A 64 22.95 -17.33 -17.99
CA ARG A 64 22.88 -16.92 -19.40
C ARG A 64 24.30 -16.89 -19.98
N ASN A 65 24.43 -17.14 -21.28
CA ASN A 65 25.71 -16.99 -22.00
C ASN A 65 26.16 -15.52 -22.14
N ALA A 66 25.44 -14.57 -21.53
CA ALA A 66 25.74 -13.15 -21.51
C ALA A 66 26.63 -12.81 -20.30
N ASN A 67 27.65 -11.96 -20.51
CA ASN A 67 28.56 -11.56 -19.44
C ASN A 67 28.00 -10.41 -18.58
N VAL A 68 26.94 -9.73 -19.00
CA VAL A 68 26.30 -8.61 -18.28
C VAL A 68 24.78 -8.76 -18.43
N LEU A 69 24.03 -8.55 -17.35
CA LEU A 69 22.56 -8.54 -17.33
C LEU A 69 22.08 -7.08 -17.35
N TYR A 70 21.08 -6.77 -18.15
CA TYR A 70 20.56 -5.41 -18.31
C TYR A 70 19.13 -5.33 -17.78
N ILE A 71 18.85 -4.33 -16.95
CA ILE A 71 17.57 -4.14 -16.27
C ILE A 71 17.03 -2.74 -16.62
N PRO A 72 15.84 -2.62 -17.25
CA PRO A 72 15.18 -1.34 -17.45
C PRO A 72 14.57 -0.83 -16.13
N CYS A 73 14.70 0.47 -15.90
CA CYS A 73 14.25 1.13 -14.67
C CYS A 73 13.23 2.23 -14.98
N VAL A 74 12.25 2.42 -14.11
CA VAL A 74 11.39 3.61 -14.12
C VAL A 74 11.48 4.32 -12.77
N VAL A 75 11.57 5.64 -12.78
CA VAL A 75 11.65 6.47 -11.58
C VAL A 75 10.40 7.32 -11.46
N HIS A 76 9.58 7.02 -10.45
CA HIS A 76 8.38 7.74 -10.09
C HIS A 76 8.71 8.85 -9.07
N VAL A 77 8.71 10.10 -9.52
CA VAL A 77 8.89 11.26 -8.65
C VAL A 77 7.54 11.68 -8.09
N VAL A 78 7.27 11.37 -6.81
CA VAL A 78 6.04 11.76 -6.12
C VAL A 78 6.36 12.96 -5.24
N TYR A 79 5.78 14.12 -5.55
CA TYR A 79 6.20 15.39 -4.96
C TYR A 79 5.03 16.27 -4.50
N ASN A 80 5.19 16.90 -3.34
CA ASN A 80 4.26 17.88 -2.78
C ASN A 80 4.78 19.32 -2.94
N THR A 81 6.10 19.51 -3.02
CA THR A 81 6.75 20.82 -3.21
C THR A 81 7.75 20.81 -4.37
N ASP A 82 8.08 21.98 -4.92
CA ASP A 82 9.04 22.11 -6.03
C ASP A 82 10.42 21.51 -5.71
N ALA A 83 10.86 21.57 -4.44
CA ALA A 83 12.14 21.00 -4.03
C ALA A 83 12.18 19.46 -4.07
N GLN A 84 11.01 18.81 -3.95
CA GLN A 84 10.87 17.36 -4.04
C GLN A 84 10.75 16.89 -5.50
N ASN A 85 10.40 17.78 -6.42
CA ASN A 85 10.35 17.53 -7.85
C ASN A 85 11.78 17.52 -8.46
N ILE A 86 12.60 16.55 -8.05
CA ILE A 86 14.04 16.49 -8.35
C ILE A 86 14.34 16.46 -9.86
N SER A 87 15.47 17.04 -10.27
CA SER A 87 15.81 17.18 -11.69
C SER A 87 16.15 15.85 -12.37
N ASP A 88 15.92 15.76 -13.68
CA ASP A 88 16.35 14.60 -14.50
C ASP A 88 17.85 14.32 -14.36
N ALA A 89 18.67 15.38 -14.20
CA ALA A 89 20.11 15.25 -14.00
C ALA A 89 20.44 14.58 -12.66
N GLN A 90 19.70 14.88 -11.59
CA GLN A 90 19.84 14.21 -10.30
C GLN A 90 19.47 12.72 -10.42
N ILE A 91 18.38 12.40 -11.13
CA ILE A 91 17.96 11.01 -11.39
C ILE A 91 19.02 10.26 -12.21
N GLN A 92 19.51 10.85 -13.31
CA GLN A 92 20.54 10.25 -14.14
C GLN A 92 21.85 10.00 -13.34
N SER A 93 22.21 10.92 -12.44
CA SER A 93 23.38 10.73 -11.58
C SER A 93 23.26 9.49 -10.68
N GLN A 94 22.04 9.14 -10.24
CA GLN A 94 21.79 7.93 -9.47
C GLN A 94 21.98 6.67 -10.31
N ILE A 95 21.46 6.66 -11.54
CA ILE A 95 21.62 5.56 -12.50
C ILE A 95 23.11 5.35 -12.83
N ASP A 96 23.87 6.44 -12.99
CA ASP A 96 25.31 6.38 -13.22
C ASP A 96 26.07 5.77 -12.02
N VAL A 97 25.69 6.13 -10.79
CA VAL A 97 26.31 5.57 -9.57
C VAL A 97 26.01 4.09 -9.41
N ILE A 98 24.76 3.65 -9.55
CA ILE A 98 24.44 2.22 -9.39
C ILE A 98 25.16 1.40 -10.45
N ASN A 99 25.28 1.90 -11.68
CA ASN A 99 26.10 1.24 -12.70
C ASN A 99 27.58 1.19 -12.32
N LYS A 100 28.15 2.26 -11.75
CA LYS A 100 29.53 2.24 -11.25
C LYS A 100 29.71 1.19 -10.14
N ASP A 101 28.78 1.14 -9.18
CA ASP A 101 28.86 0.26 -8.01
C ASP A 101 28.64 -1.21 -8.38
N PHE A 102 27.63 -1.52 -9.20
CA PHE A 102 27.33 -2.89 -9.66
C PHE A 102 28.32 -3.43 -10.69
N ARG A 103 29.08 -2.56 -11.36
CA ARG A 103 30.16 -2.97 -12.29
C ARG A 103 31.56 -2.94 -11.67
N GLY A 104 31.69 -2.58 -10.40
CA GLY A 104 33.00 -2.42 -9.75
C GLY A 104 33.87 -1.34 -10.41
N LEU A 105 33.23 -0.30 -10.95
CA LEU A 105 33.86 0.85 -11.61
C LEU A 105 33.91 2.09 -10.69
N ASN A 106 33.37 2.01 -9.48
CA ASN A 106 33.52 3.03 -8.46
C ASN A 106 34.99 3.16 -8.01
N VAL A 107 35.40 4.37 -7.62
CA VAL A 107 36.82 4.71 -7.44
C VAL A 107 37.49 3.97 -6.27
N GLU A 108 36.71 3.46 -5.33
CA GLU A 108 37.16 2.71 -4.15
C GLU A 108 37.50 1.24 -4.49
N PHE A 109 36.81 0.67 -5.48
CA PHE A 109 36.78 -0.78 -5.76
C PHE A 109 38.17 -1.39 -5.95
N ASP A 110 38.99 -0.81 -6.83
CA ASP A 110 40.33 -1.31 -7.16
C ASP A 110 41.22 -1.45 -5.92
N ASN A 111 41.17 -0.47 -5.01
CA ASN A 111 41.97 -0.50 -3.79
C ASN A 111 41.42 -1.51 -2.78
N ILE A 112 40.09 -1.57 -2.63
CA ILE A 112 39.41 -2.55 -1.78
C ILE A 112 39.77 -3.97 -2.22
N GLN A 113 39.56 -4.30 -3.50
CA GLN A 113 39.81 -5.64 -4.04
C GLN A 113 41.28 -6.07 -3.90
N GLN A 114 42.22 -5.17 -4.16
CA GLN A 114 43.64 -5.53 -4.17
C GLN A 114 44.26 -5.60 -2.76
N ASN A 115 43.79 -4.78 -1.82
CA ASN A 115 44.50 -4.53 -0.56
C ASN A 115 43.69 -4.85 0.70
N ILE A 116 42.35 -4.94 0.63
CA ILE A 116 41.48 -5.08 1.79
C ILE A 116 40.67 -6.38 1.71
N TRP A 117 39.80 -6.50 0.70
CA TRP A 117 38.85 -7.58 0.52
C TRP A 117 38.98 -8.21 -0.88
N PRO A 118 39.83 -9.24 -1.05
CA PRO A 118 40.04 -9.90 -2.35
C PRO A 118 38.81 -10.54 -2.96
N GLN A 119 37.75 -10.75 -2.17
CA GLN A 119 36.47 -11.26 -2.64
C GLN A 119 35.53 -10.19 -3.24
N ALA A 120 35.93 -8.91 -3.31
CA ALA A 120 35.17 -7.88 -4.02
C ALA A 120 34.98 -8.26 -5.50
N ALA A 121 33.77 -8.11 -6.04
CA ALA A 121 33.42 -8.61 -7.37
C ALA A 121 32.66 -7.58 -8.23
N ASP A 122 32.75 -7.73 -9.56
CA ASP A 122 31.87 -7.08 -10.55
C ASP A 122 30.57 -7.90 -10.61
N MET A 123 29.43 -7.29 -10.27
CA MET A 123 28.14 -7.99 -10.22
C MET A 123 27.63 -8.37 -11.62
N GLU A 124 28.18 -7.74 -12.66
CA GLU A 124 27.82 -7.96 -14.07
C GLU A 124 26.32 -7.66 -14.30
N ILE A 125 25.83 -6.58 -13.70
CA ILE A 125 24.47 -6.05 -13.83
C ILE A 125 24.57 -4.57 -14.20
N GLU A 126 23.78 -4.13 -15.18
CA GLU A 126 23.63 -2.73 -15.58
C GLU A 126 22.16 -2.33 -15.61
N PHE A 127 21.91 -1.07 -15.26
CA PHE A 127 20.59 -0.46 -15.15
C PHE A 127 20.49 0.68 -16.17
N TYR A 128 19.32 0.87 -16.77
CA TYR A 128 19.07 1.99 -17.68
C TYR A 128 17.64 2.48 -17.54
N LEU A 129 17.41 3.78 -17.66
CA LEU A 129 16.05 4.31 -17.68
C LEU A 129 15.28 3.74 -18.87
N ALA A 130 14.06 3.29 -18.60
CA ALA A 130 13.15 2.73 -19.58
C ALA A 130 12.95 3.69 -20.73
N GLN A 131 12.87 3.14 -21.93
CA GLN A 131 12.74 3.91 -23.17
C GLN A 131 11.36 3.74 -23.81
N VAL A 132 10.64 2.72 -23.38
CA VAL A 132 9.28 2.42 -23.81
C VAL A 132 8.47 2.17 -22.54
N ASP A 133 7.30 2.80 -22.43
CA ASP A 133 6.36 2.61 -21.32
C ASP A 133 5.53 1.31 -21.50
N PRO A 134 4.71 0.90 -20.52
CA PRO A 134 3.90 -0.32 -20.61
C PRO A 134 2.92 -0.35 -21.79
N ASP A 135 2.49 0.82 -22.28
CA ASP A 135 1.57 0.96 -23.42
C ASP A 135 2.31 0.90 -24.78
N GLY A 136 3.64 0.79 -24.77
CA GLY A 136 4.47 0.76 -25.96
C GLY A 136 4.83 2.15 -26.49
N ASN A 137 4.58 3.22 -25.75
CA ASN A 137 4.95 4.57 -26.14
C ASN A 137 6.38 4.91 -25.71
N PRO A 138 7.06 5.78 -26.47
CA PRO A 138 8.31 6.40 -26.05
C PRO A 138 8.26 7.09 -24.68
N THR A 139 9.26 6.83 -23.84
CA THR A 139 9.43 7.47 -22.52
C THR A 139 10.90 7.76 -22.23
N ASN A 140 11.17 8.68 -21.30
CA ASN A 140 12.50 8.88 -20.70
C ASN A 140 12.70 8.04 -19.43
N GLY A 141 11.72 7.22 -19.04
CA GLY A 141 11.77 6.35 -17.86
C GLY A 141 11.55 7.09 -16.54
N ILE A 142 10.99 8.30 -16.59
CA ILE A 142 10.69 9.13 -15.42
C ILE A 142 9.22 9.52 -15.46
N THR A 143 8.49 9.28 -14.37
CA THR A 143 7.14 9.83 -14.16
C THR A 143 7.19 10.87 -13.04
N ARG A 144 6.26 11.83 -13.08
CA ARG A 144 6.18 12.90 -12.09
C ARG A 144 4.72 13.06 -11.65
N THR A 145 4.47 12.88 -10.36
CA THR A 145 3.12 12.84 -9.77
C THR A 145 3.07 13.85 -8.63
N GLN A 146 2.28 14.92 -8.81
CA GLN A 146 2.06 15.89 -7.75
C GLN A 146 1.07 15.33 -6.74
N THR A 147 1.37 15.45 -5.45
CA THR A 147 0.54 14.91 -4.36
C THR A 147 0.23 15.98 -3.31
N SER A 148 -0.90 15.84 -2.62
CA SER A 148 -1.25 16.62 -1.43
C SER A 148 -0.60 16.08 -0.15
N ILE A 149 -0.07 14.85 -0.18
CA ILE A 149 0.56 14.19 0.96
C ILE A 149 1.91 14.85 1.29
N SER A 150 2.02 15.40 2.50
CA SER A 150 3.22 16.15 2.91
C SER A 150 4.45 15.26 3.14
N SER A 151 4.25 14.03 3.59
CA SER A 151 5.30 13.04 3.83
C SER A 151 4.75 11.63 3.91
N PHE A 152 5.53 10.64 3.47
CA PHE A 152 5.21 9.22 3.55
C PHE A 152 6.01 8.53 4.66
N GLY A 153 5.52 7.38 5.13
CA GLY A 153 6.26 6.44 5.96
C GLY A 153 6.69 5.19 5.16
N PHE A 154 6.76 4.03 5.82
CA PHE A 154 7.14 2.75 5.20
C PHE A 154 5.94 1.86 4.86
N GLU A 155 4.72 2.37 5.02
CA GLU A 155 3.42 1.69 4.81
C GLU A 155 3.02 1.57 3.33
N GLU A 156 3.97 1.71 2.41
CA GLU A 156 3.85 1.49 0.95
C GLU A 156 2.82 2.32 0.17
N THR A 157 2.05 3.22 0.81
CA THR A 157 1.00 4.06 0.17
C THR A 157 1.49 4.92 -1.00
N MET A 158 2.78 5.25 -1.06
CA MET A 158 3.36 5.97 -2.20
C MET A 158 3.32 5.18 -3.52
N LYS A 159 3.07 3.87 -3.46
CA LYS A 159 3.00 2.97 -4.61
C LYS A 159 1.58 2.81 -5.16
N SER A 160 0.62 3.60 -4.68
CA SER A 160 -0.80 3.57 -5.07
C SER A 160 -1.26 4.96 -5.50
N THR A 161 -1.82 5.09 -6.71
CA THR A 161 -2.42 6.35 -7.17
C THR A 161 -3.62 6.76 -6.32
N ALA A 162 -4.40 5.81 -5.82
CA ALA A 162 -5.56 6.06 -4.96
C ALA A 162 -5.16 6.74 -3.64
N ASP A 163 -3.96 6.43 -3.12
CA ASP A 163 -3.44 7.00 -1.86
C ASP A 163 -2.56 8.25 -2.07
N GLY A 164 -2.66 8.86 -3.25
CA GLY A 164 -1.87 10.05 -3.61
C GLY A 164 -0.41 9.75 -3.96
N GLY A 165 -0.09 8.49 -4.28
CA GLY A 165 1.19 8.01 -4.79
C GLY A 165 1.16 7.74 -6.31
N GLN A 166 1.89 6.73 -6.76
CA GLN A 166 1.97 6.32 -8.16
C GLN A 166 2.05 4.80 -8.28
N ASP A 167 1.15 4.19 -9.05
CA ASP A 167 1.12 2.75 -9.31
C ASP A 167 2.39 2.29 -10.04
N PRO A 168 2.90 1.08 -9.74
CA PRO A 168 4.05 0.53 -10.44
C PRO A 168 3.76 0.32 -11.93
N TRP A 169 4.79 0.47 -12.76
CA TRP A 169 4.79 -0.18 -14.07
C TRP A 169 5.00 -1.68 -13.90
N ASP A 170 4.56 -2.48 -14.89
CA ASP A 170 4.66 -3.96 -14.87
C ASP A 170 5.99 -4.44 -14.28
N THR A 171 5.93 -4.98 -13.07
CA THR A 171 7.09 -5.32 -12.23
C THR A 171 7.85 -6.54 -12.73
N SER A 172 7.30 -7.25 -13.73
CA SER A 172 8.00 -8.29 -14.47
C SER A 172 8.90 -7.74 -15.59
N LEU A 173 8.61 -6.51 -16.06
CA LEU A 173 9.30 -5.86 -17.18
C LEU A 173 10.15 -4.67 -16.76
N TYR A 174 9.79 -3.97 -15.68
CA TYR A 174 10.46 -2.76 -15.22
C TYR A 174 10.84 -2.85 -13.75
N PHE A 175 12.02 -2.32 -13.42
CA PHE A 175 12.40 -2.09 -12.03
C PHE A 175 11.92 -0.70 -11.59
N ASN A 176 10.94 -0.67 -10.68
CA ASN A 176 10.30 0.56 -10.20
C ASN A 176 11.06 1.19 -9.02
N PHE A 177 11.27 2.50 -9.12
CA PHE A 177 11.83 3.36 -8.08
C PHE A 177 10.80 4.43 -7.75
N TRP A 178 10.56 4.69 -6.47
CA TRP A 178 9.81 5.86 -6.02
C TRP A 178 10.72 6.82 -5.28
N THR A 179 10.63 8.12 -5.59
CA THR A 179 11.27 9.16 -4.79
C THR A 179 10.21 10.00 -4.10
N VAL A 180 10.27 10.05 -2.77
CA VAL A 180 9.24 10.68 -1.92
C VAL A 180 9.87 11.56 -0.84
N ASN A 181 9.06 12.35 -0.15
CA ASN A 181 9.46 12.95 1.11
C ASN A 181 9.13 12.02 2.27
N PHE A 182 10.14 11.58 3.03
CA PHE A 182 9.94 10.71 4.19
C PHE A 182 9.73 11.49 5.49
N SER A 183 8.93 10.91 6.39
CA SER A 183 8.89 11.27 7.80
C SER A 183 9.88 10.42 8.63
N GLY A 184 10.09 10.76 9.91
CA GLY A 184 10.81 9.88 10.86
C GLY A 184 12.32 9.69 10.66
N GLY A 185 12.92 10.28 9.61
CA GLY A 185 14.35 10.15 9.32
C GLY A 185 14.74 8.89 8.54
N LEU A 186 13.79 8.22 7.88
CA LEU A 186 14.03 7.10 6.96
C LEU A 186 14.77 7.57 5.70
N LEU A 187 15.73 6.79 5.19
CA LEU A 187 16.42 7.10 3.94
C LEU A 187 15.84 6.37 2.73
N GLY A 188 15.42 5.12 2.92
CA GLY A 188 14.87 4.25 1.88
C GLY A 188 14.45 2.88 2.41
N PHE A 189 13.76 2.12 1.58
CA PHE A 189 13.46 0.71 1.80
C PHE A 189 13.21 0.00 0.47
N ALA A 190 13.26 -1.33 0.51
CA ALA A 190 13.05 -2.20 -0.64
C ALA A 190 12.12 -3.35 -0.29
N GLN A 191 11.38 -3.82 -1.29
CA GLN A 191 10.68 -5.10 -1.19
C GLN A 191 11.60 -6.25 -1.60
N PHE A 192 11.70 -7.28 -0.74
CA PHE A 192 12.40 -8.52 -1.05
C PHE A 192 11.66 -9.34 -2.13
N PRO A 193 12.34 -10.21 -2.90
CA PRO A 193 11.65 -11.09 -3.84
C PRO A 193 10.60 -11.98 -3.16
N GLY A 194 9.44 -12.12 -3.80
CA GLY A 194 8.31 -12.89 -3.26
C GLY A 194 7.26 -12.06 -2.51
N GLY A 195 7.40 -10.73 -2.47
CA GLY A 195 6.33 -9.80 -2.11
C GLY A 195 5.33 -9.57 -3.25
N SER A 196 4.31 -8.73 -3.00
CA SER A 196 3.26 -8.44 -3.98
C SER A 196 3.82 -7.74 -5.23
N PRO A 197 3.38 -8.12 -6.45
CA PRO A 197 3.69 -7.35 -7.66
C PRO A 197 3.27 -5.88 -7.58
N ASP A 198 2.22 -5.55 -6.82
CA ASP A 198 1.66 -4.19 -6.74
C ASP A 198 2.54 -3.21 -5.95
N THR A 199 3.46 -3.75 -5.14
CA THR A 199 4.39 -2.96 -4.33
C THR A 199 5.85 -3.26 -4.66
N ASP A 200 6.13 -4.01 -5.73
CA ASP A 200 7.49 -4.47 -6.02
C ASP A 200 8.42 -3.37 -6.56
N GLY A 201 9.52 -3.13 -5.84
CA GLY A 201 10.54 -2.15 -6.19
C GLY A 201 11.21 -1.53 -4.96
N ILE A 202 11.78 -0.33 -5.12
CA ILE A 202 12.43 0.40 -4.01
C ILE A 202 11.90 1.83 -3.86
N VAL A 203 11.91 2.34 -2.63
CA VAL A 203 11.47 3.69 -2.30
C VAL A 203 12.60 4.44 -1.63
N MET A 204 12.82 5.68 -2.06
CA MET A 204 13.95 6.51 -1.66
C MET A 204 13.48 7.89 -1.23
N GLY A 205 14.12 8.44 -0.19
CA GLY A 205 13.96 9.85 0.13
C GLY A 205 14.55 10.69 -1.00
N TYR A 206 13.79 11.65 -1.52
CA TYR A 206 14.21 12.46 -2.68
C TYR A 206 15.57 13.14 -2.48
N ASN A 207 15.92 13.48 -1.24
CA ASN A 207 17.18 14.11 -0.84
C ASN A 207 18.36 13.14 -0.62
N PHE A 208 18.15 11.84 -0.84
CA PHE A 208 19.16 10.78 -0.77
C PHE A 208 19.27 9.98 -2.08
N PHE A 209 18.61 10.46 -3.14
CA PHE A 209 18.61 9.86 -4.47
C PHE A 209 19.43 10.71 -5.44
N GLY A 210 20.57 10.20 -5.90
CA GLY A 210 21.55 10.92 -6.73
C GLY A 210 22.92 11.05 -6.06
N SER A 211 23.86 11.70 -6.74
CA SER A 211 25.24 11.84 -6.25
C SER A 211 25.81 13.24 -6.38
N SER A 212 26.35 13.74 -5.27
CA SER A 212 27.01 15.04 -5.19
C SER A 212 28.35 15.08 -5.93
N ASP A 213 28.87 13.95 -6.40
CA ASP A 213 30.04 13.93 -7.30
C ASP A 213 29.70 14.45 -8.70
N ASP A 214 28.45 14.33 -9.12
CA ASP A 214 27.94 14.72 -10.44
C ASP A 214 26.99 15.95 -10.37
N ASP A 215 26.86 16.58 -9.20
CA ASP A 215 26.00 17.75 -8.95
C ASP A 215 26.46 18.99 -9.74
N ASP A 216 25.54 19.53 -10.55
CA ASP A 216 25.72 20.73 -11.36
C ASP A 216 25.31 22.04 -10.64
N GLY A 217 24.90 21.93 -9.38
CA GLY A 217 24.38 23.00 -8.53
C GLY A 217 22.86 23.04 -8.46
N SER A 218 22.16 22.11 -9.13
CA SER A 218 20.70 21.97 -9.07
C SER A 218 20.22 20.87 -8.13
N PHE A 219 21.10 19.99 -7.62
CA PHE A 219 20.65 18.80 -6.89
C PHE A 219 20.24 19.15 -5.47
N VAL A 220 19.19 18.47 -4.98
CA VAL A 220 18.75 18.56 -3.60
C VAL A 220 19.21 17.29 -2.88
N LEU A 221 20.40 17.34 -2.27
CA LEU A 221 21.03 16.19 -1.60
C LEU A 221 21.43 16.51 -0.16
N SER A 222 21.40 15.48 0.69
CA SER A 222 21.72 15.59 2.13
C SER A 222 22.90 14.70 2.53
N ALA A 223 24.07 15.32 2.77
CA ALA A 223 25.23 14.63 3.33
C ALA A 223 24.94 14.13 4.77
N PRO A 224 25.50 12.97 5.20
CA PRO A 224 26.57 12.20 4.56
C PRO A 224 26.10 11.13 3.55
N PHE A 225 24.81 11.09 3.21
CA PHE A 225 24.21 10.09 2.31
C PHE A 225 23.95 10.70 0.92
N ASP A 226 24.98 11.30 0.36
CA ASP A 226 24.90 12.14 -0.85
C ASP A 226 25.74 11.59 -2.01
N LYS A 227 26.13 10.31 -2.00
CA LYS A 227 26.85 9.67 -3.12
C LYS A 227 26.04 8.59 -3.82
N GLY A 228 24.77 8.42 -3.48
CA GLY A 228 23.83 7.49 -4.10
C GLY A 228 23.94 6.04 -3.60
N ARG A 229 24.61 5.79 -2.47
CA ARG A 229 24.86 4.41 -1.97
C ARG A 229 23.73 3.86 -1.14
N THR A 230 22.84 4.72 -0.63
CA THR A 230 21.54 4.29 -0.10
C THR A 230 20.77 3.50 -1.16
N THR A 231 20.70 4.03 -2.38
CA THR A 231 20.04 3.33 -3.49
C THR A 231 20.75 2.02 -3.84
N THR A 232 22.09 2.00 -3.90
CA THR A 232 22.87 0.76 -4.10
C THR A 232 22.55 -0.31 -3.05
N HIS A 233 22.37 0.10 -1.79
CA HIS A 233 21.98 -0.76 -0.67
C HIS A 233 20.57 -1.34 -0.85
N GLU A 234 19.57 -0.50 -1.13
CA GLU A 234 18.18 -0.95 -1.34
C GLU A 234 18.05 -1.89 -2.55
N ILE A 235 18.79 -1.66 -3.63
CA ILE A 235 18.83 -2.59 -4.77
C ILE A 235 19.40 -3.95 -4.34
N GLY A 236 20.34 -3.97 -3.40
CA GLY A 236 20.84 -5.21 -2.81
C GLY A 236 19.71 -6.04 -2.16
N HIS A 237 18.85 -5.40 -1.36
CA HIS A 237 17.66 -6.04 -0.78
C HIS A 237 16.67 -6.52 -1.84
N PHE A 238 16.38 -5.67 -2.84
CA PHE A 238 15.53 -6.02 -3.98
C PHE A 238 16.05 -7.27 -4.73
N LEU A 239 17.37 -7.46 -4.79
CA LEU A 239 18.06 -8.62 -5.38
C LEU A 239 18.44 -9.70 -4.34
N ASN A 240 17.72 -9.76 -3.23
CA ASN A 240 17.78 -10.82 -2.21
C ASN A 240 19.08 -10.87 -1.36
N LEU A 241 19.69 -9.72 -1.10
CA LEU A 241 20.74 -9.58 -0.09
C LEU A 241 20.15 -9.12 1.25
N ARG A 242 20.72 -9.60 2.35
CA ARG A 242 20.43 -9.10 3.69
C ARG A 242 21.55 -8.17 4.16
N HIS A 243 21.29 -7.45 5.24
CA HIS A 243 22.32 -6.73 5.97
C HIS A 243 23.46 -7.67 6.38
N ILE A 244 24.71 -7.21 6.34
CA ILE A 244 25.89 -8.09 6.56
C ILE A 244 25.99 -8.66 7.98
N TRP A 245 25.26 -8.10 8.96
CA TRP A 245 25.15 -8.63 10.32
C TRP A 245 23.95 -9.58 10.50
N GLY A 246 23.21 -9.88 9.43
CA GLY A 246 22.08 -10.81 9.42
C GLY A 246 20.89 -10.38 10.27
N ASP A 247 20.73 -9.07 10.52
CA ASP A 247 19.64 -8.49 11.31
C ASP A 247 19.59 -8.99 12.77
N GLY A 248 20.74 -9.39 13.30
CA GLY A 248 20.86 -9.73 14.71
C GLY A 248 22.30 -9.86 15.21
N PRO A 249 22.49 -10.31 16.45
CA PRO A 249 23.82 -10.45 17.04
C PRO A 249 24.58 -11.62 16.40
N CYS A 250 25.87 -11.76 16.75
CA CYS A 250 26.70 -12.89 16.28
C CYS A 250 25.93 -14.24 16.31
N GLY A 251 25.96 -14.95 15.19
CA GLY A 251 25.26 -16.21 14.95
C GLY A 251 24.03 -16.09 14.05
N GLN A 252 23.58 -14.87 13.72
CA GLN A 252 22.73 -14.64 12.55
C GLN A 252 23.59 -14.52 11.30
N ASP A 253 23.02 -14.89 10.16
CA ASP A 253 23.75 -15.02 8.89
C ASP A 253 23.00 -14.24 7.80
N ASP A 254 23.75 -13.55 6.94
CA ASP A 254 23.23 -12.89 5.74
C ASP A 254 23.10 -13.86 4.55
N PHE A 255 23.39 -15.14 4.81
CA PHE A 255 23.43 -16.26 3.85
C PHE A 255 24.52 -16.14 2.79
N VAL A 256 25.57 -15.37 3.07
CA VAL A 256 26.72 -15.18 2.18
C VAL A 256 28.01 -15.61 2.88
N ALA A 257 28.59 -16.72 2.45
CA ALA A 257 29.75 -17.31 3.15
C ALA A 257 31.05 -16.48 3.10
N ASP A 258 31.15 -15.49 2.20
CA ASP A 258 32.34 -14.63 2.04
C ASP A 258 32.17 -13.20 2.58
N THR A 259 31.03 -12.89 3.23
CA THR A 259 30.89 -11.75 4.12
C THR A 259 31.29 -12.19 5.54
N PRO A 260 32.23 -11.50 6.20
CA PRO A 260 32.61 -11.83 7.57
C PRO A 260 31.46 -11.59 8.55
N GLU A 261 31.25 -12.56 9.45
CA GLU A 261 30.26 -12.45 10.52
C GLU A 261 30.47 -11.18 11.36
N SER A 262 29.40 -10.43 11.54
CA SER A 262 29.36 -9.13 12.24
C SER A 262 28.24 -9.11 13.29
N ASP A 263 28.41 -8.36 14.39
CA ASP A 263 27.47 -8.36 15.54
C ASP A 263 26.35 -7.32 15.40
N ALA A 264 26.59 -6.25 14.64
CA ALA A 264 25.65 -5.16 14.39
C ALA A 264 26.12 -4.33 13.19
N SER A 265 25.30 -3.35 12.81
CA SER A 265 25.61 -2.31 11.84
C SER A 265 26.80 -1.41 12.26
N ASN A 266 27.47 -0.80 11.28
CA ASN A 266 28.50 0.20 11.50
C ASN A 266 28.13 1.55 10.86
N GLY A 267 27.82 2.57 11.67
CA GLY A 267 27.66 3.95 11.19
C GLY A 267 28.99 4.70 11.00
N GLY A 268 29.00 5.68 10.09
CA GLY A 268 30.21 6.45 9.75
C GLY A 268 31.17 5.67 8.86
N CYS A 269 32.49 5.87 9.02
CA CYS A 269 33.51 5.07 8.34
C CYS A 269 34.51 4.47 9.34
N GLN A 270 34.16 3.31 9.91
CA GLN A 270 34.89 2.67 11.01
C GLN A 270 35.79 1.53 10.53
N ALA A 271 36.66 1.81 9.55
CA ALA A 271 37.55 0.79 8.98
C ALA A 271 38.39 0.07 10.05
N GLY A 272 38.30 -1.26 10.08
CA GLY A 272 38.99 -2.12 11.03
C GLY A 272 38.24 -2.41 12.33
N SER A 273 36.95 -2.08 12.41
CA SER A 273 36.03 -2.64 13.42
C SER A 273 36.11 -4.17 13.43
N MET A 274 35.96 -4.75 14.61
CA MET A 274 36.04 -6.19 14.81
C MET A 274 34.95 -6.63 15.75
N SER A 275 34.07 -7.47 15.25
CA SER A 275 33.05 -8.18 16.01
C SER A 275 33.07 -9.67 15.61
N CYS A 276 32.38 -10.52 16.37
CA CYS A 276 32.29 -11.98 16.15
C CYS A 276 33.62 -12.75 15.90
N GLY A 277 34.77 -12.16 16.23
CA GLY A 277 36.10 -12.73 15.97
C GLY A 277 36.64 -12.52 14.55
N SER A 278 35.95 -11.71 13.74
CA SER A 278 36.32 -11.30 12.38
C SER A 278 36.56 -9.77 12.32
N VAL A 279 36.94 -9.26 11.15
CA VAL A 279 36.97 -7.81 10.88
C VAL A 279 35.69 -7.50 10.13
N ASP A 280 34.91 -6.54 10.63
CA ASP A 280 33.62 -6.17 10.06
C ASP A 280 33.86 -5.50 8.70
N MET A 281 33.09 -5.89 7.68
CA MET A 281 33.27 -5.42 6.31
C MET A 281 32.52 -4.10 6.10
N VAL A 282 32.95 -3.04 6.79
CA VAL A 282 32.28 -1.71 6.80
C VAL A 282 32.23 -1.04 5.42
N GLU A 283 33.06 -1.46 4.48
CA GLU A 283 33.03 -0.98 3.10
C GLU A 283 31.95 -1.67 2.24
N ASN A 284 31.25 -2.69 2.77
CA ASN A 284 30.20 -3.38 2.03
C ASN A 284 28.95 -2.49 1.90
N TYR A 285 28.30 -2.51 0.73
CA TYR A 285 27.08 -1.73 0.53
C TYR A 285 25.94 -2.16 1.45
N MET A 286 25.90 -3.42 1.91
CA MET A 286 24.88 -3.93 2.84
C MET A 286 25.20 -3.68 4.32
N ASP A 287 26.15 -2.80 4.65
CA ASP A 287 26.32 -2.22 6.00
C ASP A 287 25.60 -0.84 6.08
N TYR A 288 25.61 -0.17 7.24
CA TYR A 288 25.04 1.17 7.47
C TYR A 288 26.09 2.29 7.49
N SER A 289 27.27 2.03 6.92
CA SER A 289 28.33 3.02 6.82
C SER A 289 27.93 4.20 5.91
N ASP A 290 28.60 5.33 6.09
CA ASP A 290 28.37 6.51 5.26
C ASP A 290 28.70 6.19 3.80
N ASP A 291 27.99 6.84 2.87
CA ASP A 291 28.10 6.63 1.43
C ASP A 291 29.54 6.66 0.89
N ALA A 292 30.39 7.52 1.47
CA ALA A 292 31.79 7.68 1.07
C ALA A 292 32.73 6.58 1.59
N CYS A 293 32.26 5.71 2.48
CA CYS A 293 33.02 4.58 3.03
C CYS A 293 32.78 3.28 2.24
N MET A 294 31.58 3.15 1.68
CA MET A 294 31.15 1.97 0.94
C MET A 294 31.84 1.90 -0.43
N GLY A 295 32.06 0.68 -0.91
CA GLY A 295 32.72 0.49 -2.20
C GLY A 295 32.78 -0.93 -2.74
N LEU A 296 32.12 -1.92 -2.13
CA LEU A 296 32.06 -3.28 -2.67
C LEU A 296 30.76 -4.04 -2.39
N PHE A 297 30.47 -4.98 -3.30
CA PHE A 297 29.80 -6.25 -3.02
C PHE A 297 30.82 -7.40 -3.14
N THR A 298 30.52 -8.57 -2.56
CA THR A 298 31.35 -9.78 -2.65
C THR A 298 30.93 -10.71 -3.80
N GLU A 299 31.80 -11.65 -4.16
CA GLU A 299 31.48 -12.73 -5.11
C GLU A 299 30.30 -13.59 -4.63
N GLY A 300 30.17 -13.83 -3.32
CA GLY A 300 29.01 -14.51 -2.74
C GLY A 300 27.71 -13.72 -2.91
N GLN A 301 27.74 -12.41 -2.66
CA GLN A 301 26.60 -11.51 -2.89
C GLN A 301 26.23 -11.47 -4.39
N LYS A 302 27.20 -11.41 -5.31
CA LYS A 302 26.98 -11.53 -6.76
C LYS A 302 26.16 -12.76 -7.12
N ASN A 303 26.59 -13.92 -6.63
CA ASN A 303 25.95 -15.19 -6.97
C ASN A 303 24.50 -15.25 -6.49
N ARG A 304 24.18 -14.66 -5.34
CA ARG A 304 22.80 -14.53 -4.84
C ARG A 304 21.97 -13.58 -5.70
N MET A 305 22.47 -12.37 -5.95
CA MET A 305 21.75 -11.40 -6.79
C MET A 305 21.47 -11.96 -8.18
N ARG A 306 22.48 -12.54 -8.83
CA ARG A 306 22.28 -13.17 -10.14
C ARG A 306 21.32 -14.36 -10.09
N ALA A 307 21.29 -15.14 -9.01
CA ALA A 307 20.33 -16.24 -8.89
C ALA A 307 18.86 -15.79 -9.00
N THR A 308 18.57 -14.53 -8.64
CA THR A 308 17.24 -13.92 -8.81
C THR A 308 16.91 -13.56 -10.26
N LEU A 309 17.91 -13.13 -11.05
CA LEU A 309 17.77 -12.60 -12.42
C LEU A 309 18.04 -13.63 -13.53
N GLU A 310 18.75 -14.71 -13.22
CA GLU A 310 19.04 -15.78 -14.18
C GLU A 310 17.78 -16.64 -14.44
N PRO A 311 17.68 -17.35 -15.59
CA PRO A 311 16.48 -18.10 -15.98
C PRO A 311 15.87 -19.00 -14.88
N GLY A 312 14.57 -18.87 -14.64
CA GLY A 312 13.80 -19.54 -13.58
C GLY A 312 14.00 -18.96 -12.17
N GLY A 313 14.64 -17.80 -12.05
CA GLY A 313 14.71 -17.02 -10.81
C GLY A 313 13.46 -16.13 -10.68
N PRO A 314 13.14 -15.64 -9.48
CA PRO A 314 11.93 -14.84 -9.24
C PRO A 314 11.84 -13.54 -10.05
N ARG A 315 12.96 -13.07 -10.62
CA ARG A 315 13.06 -11.81 -11.38
C ARG A 315 13.69 -12.02 -12.76
N ASP A 316 13.60 -13.22 -13.32
CA ASP A 316 14.29 -13.54 -14.58
C ASP A 316 13.75 -12.79 -15.81
N ALA A 317 12.48 -12.38 -15.75
CA ALA A 317 11.77 -11.58 -16.74
C ALA A 317 12.27 -10.12 -16.82
N LEU A 318 12.82 -9.57 -15.73
CA LEU A 318 13.38 -8.20 -15.72
C LEU A 318 14.61 -8.07 -16.62
N VAL A 319 15.31 -9.17 -16.91
CA VAL A 319 16.51 -9.14 -17.76
C VAL A 319 16.12 -9.04 -19.23
N GLN A 320 16.26 -7.82 -19.75
CA GLN A 320 16.02 -7.48 -21.15
C GLN A 320 17.34 -7.37 -21.93
N PRO A 321 17.37 -7.60 -23.25
CA PRO A 321 18.55 -7.31 -24.06
C PRO A 321 18.83 -5.79 -24.05
N PRO A 322 20.09 -5.34 -23.99
CA PRO A 322 20.40 -3.92 -24.10
C PRO A 322 20.06 -3.43 -25.50
N PHE A 323 19.52 -2.21 -25.62
CA PHE A 323 19.55 -1.51 -26.88
C PHE A 323 21.02 -1.23 -27.27
N PRO A 324 21.43 -1.47 -28.52
CA PRO A 324 22.82 -1.30 -28.93
C PRO A 324 23.31 0.16 -28.90
N PHE A 325 22.39 1.14 -28.79
CA PHE A 325 22.66 2.57 -28.82
C PHE A 325 21.67 3.39 -27.98
N LEU A 326 22.02 4.64 -27.69
CA LEU A 326 21.25 5.63 -26.94
C LEU A 326 21.23 6.98 -27.67
N LEU A 327 20.21 7.79 -27.42
CA LEU A 327 20.11 9.19 -27.87
C LEU A 327 20.10 10.14 -26.68
N ALA A 328 20.82 11.27 -26.80
CA ALA A 328 20.83 12.31 -25.78
C ALA A 328 20.60 13.69 -26.42
N VAL A 329 19.51 14.37 -26.08
CA VAL A 329 19.27 15.76 -26.53
C VAL A 329 20.28 16.69 -25.84
N ASN A 330 20.90 17.59 -26.61
CA ASN A 330 21.89 18.49 -26.06
C ASN A 330 21.21 19.54 -25.17
N ALA A 331 21.84 19.92 -24.05
CA ALA A 331 21.23 20.80 -23.04
C ALA A 331 20.64 22.13 -23.58
N GLY A 332 21.22 22.70 -24.65
CA GLY A 332 20.70 23.92 -25.30
C GLY A 332 19.55 23.70 -26.28
N SER A 333 19.07 22.47 -26.42
CA SER A 333 18.03 22.03 -27.33
C SER A 333 16.90 21.28 -26.63
N GLN A 334 16.88 21.23 -25.28
CA GLN A 334 15.84 20.53 -24.52
C GLN A 334 14.48 21.21 -24.64
N ASP A 335 14.46 22.54 -24.55
CA ASP A 335 13.29 23.38 -24.76
C ASP A 335 13.61 24.40 -25.84
N GLN A 336 12.83 24.42 -26.92
CA GLN A 336 13.04 25.35 -28.04
C GLN A 336 11.79 26.19 -28.30
N ASP A 337 11.97 27.49 -28.29
CA ASP A 337 10.95 28.44 -28.73
C ASP A 337 11.18 28.82 -30.19
N VAL A 338 10.11 28.81 -30.99
CA VAL A 338 10.19 29.17 -32.40
C VAL A 338 8.97 29.94 -32.86
N CYS A 339 9.18 30.89 -33.77
CA CYS A 339 8.08 31.52 -34.49
C CYS A 339 7.63 30.66 -35.66
N THR A 340 6.33 30.60 -35.93
CA THR A 340 5.72 29.95 -37.11
C THR A 340 6.34 30.35 -38.47
N THR A 341 7.09 31.47 -38.53
CA THR A 341 7.81 31.95 -39.71
C THR A 341 9.20 31.35 -39.90
N ASP A 342 9.75 30.71 -38.88
CA ASP A 342 11.13 30.25 -38.82
C ASP A 342 11.18 28.71 -38.70
N ASP A 343 12.38 28.16 -38.90
CA ASP A 343 12.64 26.73 -38.71
C ASP A 343 13.20 26.53 -37.30
N ALA A 344 12.81 25.43 -36.63
CA ALA A 344 13.39 25.04 -35.34
C ALA A 344 14.52 24.04 -35.53
N THR A 345 15.55 24.13 -34.69
CA THR A 345 16.70 23.22 -34.72
C THR A 345 16.95 22.60 -33.34
N ILE A 346 16.94 21.28 -33.29
CA ILE A 346 17.22 20.49 -32.09
C ILE A 346 18.47 19.65 -32.37
N ASP A 347 19.51 19.81 -31.57
CA ASP A 347 20.71 18.98 -31.66
C ASP A 347 20.66 17.86 -30.62
N PHE A 348 20.91 16.62 -31.04
CA PHE A 348 21.04 15.45 -30.16
C PHE A 348 22.26 14.61 -30.54
N THR A 349 22.79 13.86 -29.59
CA THR A 349 23.98 13.03 -29.73
C THR A 349 23.61 11.55 -29.75
N TYR A 350 24.14 10.79 -30.70
CA TYR A 350 24.02 9.34 -30.78
C TYR A 350 25.21 8.69 -30.06
N ASN A 351 24.95 7.81 -29.09
CA ASN A 351 25.97 7.11 -28.32
C ASN A 351 25.81 5.60 -28.46
N LEU A 352 26.91 4.87 -28.63
CA LEU A 352 26.91 3.40 -28.60
C LEU A 352 26.89 2.91 -27.15
N ASN A 353 25.94 2.03 -26.85
CA ASN A 353 25.86 1.36 -25.56
C ASN A 353 26.58 0.01 -25.59
N ASP A 354 26.52 -0.70 -26.73
CA ASP A 354 27.29 -1.92 -26.98
C ASP A 354 28.55 -1.63 -27.82
N PRO A 355 29.77 -1.75 -27.25
CA PRO A 355 31.01 -1.53 -27.99
C PRO A 355 31.29 -2.56 -29.10
N ASP A 356 30.59 -3.70 -29.11
CA ASP A 356 30.66 -4.71 -30.18
C ASP A 356 29.64 -4.45 -31.32
N PHE A 357 28.77 -3.46 -31.18
CA PHE A 357 27.84 -3.02 -32.24
C PHE A 357 28.57 -2.25 -33.35
N ALA A 358 28.87 -2.95 -34.43
CA ALA A 358 29.76 -2.46 -35.49
C ALA A 358 29.06 -1.86 -36.73
N ASP A 359 27.72 -1.95 -36.85
CA ASP A 359 26.98 -1.46 -38.01
C ASP A 359 26.01 -0.33 -37.66
N THR A 360 26.53 0.90 -37.57
CA THR A 360 25.72 2.11 -37.37
C THR A 360 24.98 2.58 -38.62
N SER A 361 25.19 1.91 -39.77
CA SER A 361 24.68 2.38 -41.07
C SER A 361 23.23 2.00 -41.36
N SER A 362 22.65 1.10 -40.55
CA SER A 362 21.24 0.72 -40.59
C SER A 362 20.34 1.60 -39.71
N VAL A 363 20.92 2.37 -38.78
CA VAL A 363 20.19 3.27 -37.89
C VAL A 363 19.59 4.43 -38.68
N THR A 364 18.28 4.63 -38.59
CA THR A 364 17.55 5.75 -39.19
C THR A 364 16.86 6.60 -38.14
N PHE A 365 16.73 7.90 -38.39
CA PHE A 365 16.04 8.82 -37.48
C PHE A 365 14.62 9.16 -37.94
N SER A 366 13.72 9.23 -36.98
CA SER A 366 12.30 9.53 -37.09
C SER A 366 11.97 10.63 -36.07
N ALA A 367 10.96 11.46 -36.36
CA ALA A 367 10.40 12.37 -35.36
C ALA A 367 8.87 12.32 -35.43
N SER A 368 8.25 12.22 -34.26
CA SER A 368 6.81 12.25 -34.05
C SER A 368 6.45 13.41 -33.10
N GLY A 369 5.16 13.63 -32.84
CA GLY A 369 4.69 14.80 -32.07
C GLY A 369 4.79 16.14 -32.81
N LEU A 370 5.19 16.14 -34.09
CA LEU A 370 5.34 17.36 -34.88
C LEU A 370 4.00 18.09 -35.09
N PRO A 371 3.99 19.43 -35.12
CA PRO A 371 2.82 20.21 -35.47
C PRO A 371 2.23 19.79 -36.83
N ALA A 372 0.91 19.83 -36.96
CA ALA A 372 0.23 19.39 -38.18
C ALA A 372 0.75 20.13 -39.44
N GLY A 373 1.31 19.36 -40.38
CA GLY A 373 1.87 19.89 -41.63
C GLY A 373 3.33 20.33 -41.56
N ALA A 374 3.95 20.29 -40.38
CA ALA A 374 5.39 20.45 -40.23
C ALA A 374 6.16 19.26 -40.81
N THR A 375 7.45 19.46 -41.08
CA THR A 375 8.32 18.43 -41.65
C THR A 375 9.64 18.37 -40.89
N ALA A 376 10.03 17.18 -40.44
CA ALA A 376 11.33 16.91 -39.84
C ALA A 376 12.37 16.49 -40.88
N THR A 377 13.59 16.99 -40.75
CA THR A 377 14.76 16.53 -41.51
C THR A 377 15.97 16.38 -40.59
N PHE A 378 16.78 15.34 -40.82
CA PHE A 378 17.94 15.01 -40.00
C PHE A 378 19.24 15.21 -40.78
N SER A 379 20.25 15.79 -40.13
CA SER A 379 21.59 15.95 -40.69
C SER A 379 22.66 15.66 -39.63
N PRO A 380 23.46 14.58 -39.78
CA PRO A 380 23.38 13.54 -40.81
C PRO A 380 22.09 12.69 -40.71
N THR A 381 21.78 11.90 -41.76
CA THR A 381 20.55 11.07 -41.82
C THR A 381 20.69 9.72 -41.12
N SER A 382 21.92 9.35 -40.77
CA SER A 382 22.28 8.18 -39.98
C SER A 382 23.57 8.51 -39.24
N PRO A 383 23.83 7.88 -38.08
CA PRO A 383 25.12 8.02 -37.40
C PRO A 383 26.22 7.31 -38.21
N SER A 384 27.46 7.71 -37.98
CA SER A 384 28.66 7.12 -38.58
C SER A 384 29.65 6.61 -37.54
N ALA A 385 29.60 7.15 -36.32
CA ALA A 385 30.35 6.71 -35.16
C ALA A 385 29.59 7.06 -33.86
N ASP A 386 30.04 6.46 -32.77
CA ASP A 386 29.72 6.89 -31.41
C ASP A 386 30.07 8.37 -31.19
N GLY A 387 29.19 9.12 -30.52
CA GLY A 387 29.32 10.54 -30.22
C GLY A 387 29.01 11.48 -31.40
N ASP A 388 28.43 10.98 -32.49
CA ASP A 388 27.98 11.84 -33.60
C ASP A 388 26.83 12.75 -33.14
N VAL A 389 26.91 14.03 -33.49
CA VAL A 389 25.84 15.01 -33.26
C VAL A 389 24.96 15.10 -34.49
N ILE A 390 23.66 14.95 -34.29
CA ILE A 390 22.61 15.00 -35.31
C ILE A 390 21.72 16.21 -35.04
N THR A 391 21.53 17.03 -36.07
CA THR A 391 20.58 18.14 -36.03
C THR A 391 19.26 17.70 -36.65
N LEU A 392 18.19 17.71 -35.84
CA LEU A 392 16.80 17.72 -36.31
C LEU A 392 16.41 19.16 -36.68
N THR A 393 16.01 19.38 -37.93
CA THR A 393 15.39 20.63 -38.39
C THR A 393 13.90 20.42 -38.63
N ILE A 394 13.06 21.15 -37.92
CA ILE A 394 11.60 21.16 -38.08
C ILE A 394 11.22 22.41 -38.88
N SER A 395 10.64 22.19 -40.06
CA SER A 395 10.25 23.23 -41.01
C SER A 395 8.75 23.22 -41.31
N ASN A 396 8.29 24.24 -42.06
CA ASN A 396 6.89 24.40 -42.49
C ASN A 396 5.89 24.67 -41.36
N LEU A 397 6.32 25.38 -40.31
CA LEU A 397 5.50 25.73 -39.14
C LEU A 397 4.41 26.79 -39.40
N GLY A 398 4.30 27.33 -40.61
CA GLY A 398 3.36 28.42 -40.93
C GLY A 398 1.87 28.07 -40.79
N GLY A 399 1.52 26.80 -40.59
CA GLY A 399 0.17 26.32 -40.27
C GLY A 399 0.05 25.62 -38.92
N ALA A 400 1.11 25.61 -38.11
CA ALA A 400 1.08 25.05 -36.77
C ALA A 400 0.12 25.85 -35.88
N VAL A 401 -0.61 25.16 -35.02
CA VAL A 401 -1.37 25.79 -33.94
C VAL A 401 -0.36 26.30 -32.91
N VAL A 402 -0.66 27.41 -32.24
CA VAL A 402 0.18 27.87 -31.13
C VAL A 402 -0.01 26.90 -29.99
N ASP A 403 1.08 26.24 -29.61
CA ASP A 403 1.10 25.29 -28.52
C ASP A 403 2.55 24.90 -28.21
N THR A 404 2.72 24.19 -27.11
CA THR A 404 3.96 23.47 -26.80
C THR A 404 3.82 22.02 -27.23
N TYR A 405 4.68 21.60 -28.16
CA TYR A 405 4.65 20.27 -28.73
C TYR A 405 5.75 19.42 -28.09
N ALA A 406 5.36 18.29 -27.50
CA ALA A 406 6.31 17.25 -27.14
C ALA A 406 6.80 16.56 -28.42
N ILE A 407 8.08 16.76 -28.76
CA ILE A 407 8.69 16.15 -29.93
C ILE A 407 9.46 14.92 -29.49
N THR A 408 9.06 13.76 -30.01
CA THR A 408 9.83 12.53 -29.84
C THR A 408 10.73 12.33 -31.04
N ILE A 409 12.00 12.05 -30.78
CA ILE A 409 13.03 11.71 -31.75
C ILE A 409 13.36 10.23 -31.57
N GLU A 410 13.25 9.44 -32.62
CA GLU A 410 13.49 8.01 -32.57
C GLU A 410 14.70 7.66 -33.45
N ALA A 411 15.59 6.83 -32.91
CA ALA A 411 16.57 6.08 -33.69
C ALA A 411 16.09 4.64 -33.84
N THR A 412 16.00 4.16 -35.08
CA THR A 412 15.50 2.81 -35.39
C THR A 412 16.58 1.99 -36.08
N ASP A 413 16.84 0.78 -35.58
CA ASP A 413 17.62 -0.26 -36.26
C ASP A 413 16.83 -1.58 -36.30
N GLY A 414 16.33 -1.96 -37.48
CA GLY A 414 15.50 -3.15 -37.61
C GLY A 414 14.17 -3.03 -36.83
N ASN A 415 14.04 -3.78 -35.74
CA ASN A 415 12.89 -3.73 -34.81
C ASN A 415 13.20 -2.91 -33.55
N ASP A 416 14.45 -2.53 -33.33
CA ASP A 416 14.86 -1.81 -32.15
C ASP A 416 14.61 -0.32 -32.36
N VAL A 417 13.84 0.31 -31.47
CA VAL A 417 13.47 1.72 -31.51
C VAL A 417 13.90 2.38 -30.21
N VAL A 418 14.80 3.34 -30.30
CA VAL A 418 15.34 4.11 -29.18
C VAL A 418 14.86 5.56 -29.29
N PRO A 419 13.88 5.98 -28.49
CA PRO A 419 13.42 7.35 -28.46
C PRO A 419 14.24 8.26 -27.53
N THR A 420 14.10 9.56 -27.75
CA THR A 420 14.41 10.66 -26.83
C THR A 420 13.38 11.77 -27.05
N ALA A 421 13.13 12.62 -26.06
CA ALA A 421 12.10 13.65 -26.13
C ALA A 421 12.68 15.05 -25.90
N THR A 422 11.98 16.06 -26.41
CA THR A 422 12.28 17.49 -26.27
C THR A 422 10.99 18.28 -26.44
N SER A 423 10.94 19.53 -25.98
CA SER A 423 9.79 20.40 -26.16
C SER A 423 10.03 21.45 -27.25
N LEU A 424 8.98 21.76 -28.01
CA LEU A 424 8.96 22.83 -29.01
C LEU A 424 7.76 23.74 -28.78
N SER A 425 7.99 24.94 -28.24
CA SER A 425 6.97 25.98 -28.13
C SER A 425 6.86 26.74 -29.45
N VAL A 426 5.70 26.66 -30.10
CA VAL A 426 5.47 27.33 -31.39
C VAL A 426 4.61 28.57 -31.18
N PHE A 427 5.20 29.73 -31.40
CA PHE A 427 4.56 31.03 -31.25
C PHE A 427 4.24 31.68 -32.60
N ASN A 428 3.31 32.64 -32.62
CA ASN A 428 3.09 33.48 -33.78
C ASN A 428 2.83 34.96 -33.41
N ALA A 429 2.84 35.85 -34.41
CA ALA A 429 2.69 37.30 -34.19
C ALA A 429 1.23 37.80 -34.04
N THR A 430 0.26 36.89 -33.97
CA THR A 430 -1.19 37.14 -33.90
C THR A 430 -1.71 36.59 -32.58
N PHE A 431 -2.18 37.49 -31.73
CA PHE A 431 -2.64 37.21 -30.38
C PHE A 431 -4.16 37.09 -30.30
N ALA A 432 -4.64 36.31 -29.34
CA ALA A 432 -6.05 36.29 -28.97
C ALA A 432 -6.48 37.68 -28.45
N THR A 433 -7.79 37.91 -28.46
CA THR A 433 -8.32 39.13 -27.84
C THR A 433 -8.49 38.87 -26.36
N LEU A 434 -7.66 39.49 -25.54
CA LEU A 434 -7.77 39.42 -24.08
C LEU A 434 -9.08 40.09 -23.61
N THR A 435 -9.74 39.50 -22.63
CA THR A 435 -10.94 40.07 -21.98
C THR A 435 -10.76 40.11 -20.47
N ALA A 436 -11.33 41.13 -19.82
CA ALA A 436 -11.36 41.25 -18.36
C ALA A 436 -12.08 40.06 -17.72
N VAL A 437 -11.47 39.47 -16.69
CA VAL A 437 -12.08 38.44 -15.84
C VAL A 437 -12.54 39.12 -14.55
N THR A 438 -11.60 39.58 -13.72
CA THR A 438 -11.89 40.35 -12.52
C THR A 438 -11.00 41.59 -12.40
N PRO A 439 -11.49 42.72 -11.87
CA PRO A 439 -12.91 43.07 -11.83
C PRO A 439 -13.50 43.10 -13.24
N ALA A 440 -14.72 42.57 -13.40
CA ALA A 440 -15.41 42.53 -14.69
C ALA A 440 -15.56 43.94 -15.31
N ASP A 441 -15.53 44.06 -16.65
CA ASP A 441 -15.61 45.37 -17.30
C ASP A 441 -16.92 46.10 -16.99
N GLY A 442 -16.79 47.32 -16.46
CA GLY A 442 -17.87 48.18 -16.03
C GLY A 442 -18.38 47.87 -14.62
N SER A 443 -17.77 46.95 -13.88
CA SER A 443 -18.18 46.62 -12.51
C SER A 443 -18.10 47.86 -11.60
N ILE A 444 -19.00 47.86 -10.63
CA ILE A 444 -19.06 48.84 -9.56
C ILE A 444 -18.82 48.12 -8.25
N ASP A 445 -18.35 48.87 -7.26
CA ASP A 445 -18.06 48.36 -5.93
C ASP A 445 -16.98 47.25 -5.90
N ALA A 446 -16.01 47.31 -6.82
CA ALA A 446 -14.87 46.40 -6.81
C ALA A 446 -13.91 46.68 -5.64
N ASN A 447 -13.28 45.63 -5.10
CA ASN A 447 -12.28 45.77 -4.05
C ASN A 447 -11.07 46.60 -4.52
N PRO A 448 -10.66 47.67 -3.80
CA PRO A 448 -9.48 48.47 -4.17
C PRO A 448 -8.17 47.69 -4.21
N ASN A 449 -8.11 46.54 -3.54
CA ASN A 449 -6.96 45.63 -3.52
C ASN A 449 -7.20 44.40 -4.40
N ALA A 450 -8.29 44.34 -5.19
CA ALA A 450 -8.54 43.24 -6.10
C ALA A 450 -7.39 43.09 -7.11
N THR A 451 -6.99 41.85 -7.34
CA THR A 451 -6.14 41.47 -8.46
C THR A 451 -6.89 41.72 -9.77
N ILE A 452 -6.22 42.37 -10.72
CA ILE A 452 -6.77 42.60 -12.06
C ILE A 452 -6.39 41.41 -12.92
N GLU A 453 -7.37 40.66 -13.39
CA GLU A 453 -7.19 39.44 -14.17
C GLU A 453 -7.82 39.56 -15.56
N TRP A 454 -7.24 38.83 -16.51
CA TRP A 454 -7.74 38.71 -17.87
C TRP A 454 -7.69 37.26 -18.36
N THR A 455 -8.36 36.99 -19.47
CA THR A 455 -8.24 35.70 -20.15
C THR A 455 -6.81 35.49 -20.62
N GLU A 456 -6.23 34.34 -20.30
CA GLU A 456 -4.93 33.92 -20.81
C GLU A 456 -4.92 33.81 -22.34
N ASP A 457 -3.77 34.12 -22.94
CA ASP A 457 -3.46 33.82 -24.34
C ASP A 457 -2.25 32.90 -24.36
N ASN A 458 -2.44 31.64 -24.77
CA ASN A 458 -1.36 30.64 -24.88
C ASN A 458 -0.25 31.06 -25.86
N ASN A 459 -0.48 32.09 -26.68
CA ASN A 459 0.54 32.68 -27.54
C ASN A 459 1.37 33.78 -26.84
N ALA A 460 1.04 34.16 -25.61
CA ALA A 460 1.77 35.14 -24.82
C ALA A 460 2.86 34.44 -24.00
N ASP A 461 4.07 35.00 -24.05
CA ASP A 461 5.15 34.67 -23.12
C ASP A 461 5.12 35.64 -21.92
N ASN A 462 4.64 36.86 -22.15
CA ASN A 462 4.49 37.91 -21.14
C ASN A 462 3.30 38.83 -21.48
N TYR A 463 2.86 39.61 -20.50
CA TYR A 463 1.84 40.65 -20.64
C TYR A 463 2.37 42.00 -20.19
N GLU A 464 2.08 43.05 -20.96
CA GLU A 464 2.32 44.44 -20.53
C GLU A 464 1.01 45.09 -20.08
N VAL A 465 0.98 45.59 -18.84
CA VAL A 465 -0.23 46.12 -18.19
C VAL A 465 -0.03 47.58 -17.78
N ASP A 466 -1.04 48.42 -18.00
CA ASP A 466 -1.15 49.78 -17.44
C ASP A 466 -2.50 49.98 -16.74
N VAL A 467 -2.51 50.61 -15.58
CA VAL A 467 -3.72 51.05 -14.84
C VAL A 467 -3.70 52.57 -14.71
N ALA A 468 -4.82 53.23 -15.02
CA ALA A 468 -4.94 54.69 -15.08
C ALA A 468 -6.25 55.20 -14.49
N THR A 469 -6.27 56.48 -14.11
CA THR A 469 -7.49 57.18 -13.63
C THR A 469 -8.29 57.85 -14.75
N ASP A 470 -7.87 57.68 -16.00
CA ASP A 470 -8.53 58.20 -17.19
C ASP A 470 -8.43 57.22 -18.36
N SER A 471 -9.50 57.13 -19.15
CA SER A 471 -9.59 56.29 -20.35
C SER A 471 -8.58 56.64 -21.45
N GLY A 472 -7.83 57.72 -21.32
CA GLY A 472 -6.78 58.11 -22.26
C GLY A 472 -5.39 57.56 -21.89
N PHE A 473 -5.28 56.85 -20.76
CA PHE A 473 -4.02 56.39 -20.18
C PHE A 473 -2.98 57.51 -20.06
N THR A 474 -3.43 58.73 -19.73
CA THR A 474 -2.54 59.88 -19.53
C THR A 474 -2.04 60.01 -18.09
N ASN A 475 -2.79 59.48 -17.12
CA ASN A 475 -2.45 59.43 -15.70
C ASN A 475 -2.40 57.97 -15.23
N ILE A 476 -1.34 57.28 -15.62
CA ILE A 476 -1.02 55.92 -15.17
C ILE A 476 -0.68 55.97 -13.67
N VAL A 477 -1.33 55.12 -12.90
CA VAL A 477 -1.14 54.94 -11.45
C VAL A 477 -0.35 53.66 -11.13
N ALA A 478 -0.41 52.64 -11.98
CA ALA A 478 0.36 51.40 -11.88
C ALA A 478 0.65 50.84 -13.28
N ALA A 479 1.80 50.17 -13.47
CA ALA A 479 2.17 49.51 -14.72
C ALA A 479 3.23 48.43 -14.47
N GLY A 480 3.24 47.37 -15.28
CA GLY A 480 4.17 46.24 -15.12
C GLY A 480 4.27 45.34 -16.34
N VAL A 481 5.24 44.43 -16.30
CA VAL A 481 5.32 43.26 -17.19
C VAL A 481 5.23 42.03 -16.30
N VAL A 482 4.27 41.16 -16.60
CA VAL A 482 3.96 39.94 -15.85
C VAL A 482 3.93 38.75 -16.80
N ASP A 483 4.27 37.56 -16.31
CA ASP A 483 4.23 36.30 -17.06
C ASP A 483 2.88 35.58 -16.90
N ARG A 484 2.08 35.96 -15.88
CA ARG A 484 0.74 35.44 -15.61
C ARG A 484 -0.37 36.44 -16.00
N PRO A 485 -1.61 35.99 -16.24
CA PRO A 485 -2.70 36.86 -16.68
C PRO A 485 -3.34 37.67 -15.54
N GLU A 486 -2.52 38.15 -14.60
CA GLU A 486 -2.93 38.83 -13.38
C GLU A 486 -2.00 40.01 -13.03
N PHE A 487 -2.54 41.06 -12.42
CA PHE A 487 -1.78 42.24 -12.00
C PHE A 487 -2.38 42.92 -10.77
N GLU A 488 -1.59 43.02 -9.71
CA GLU A 488 -1.98 43.73 -8.49
C GLU A 488 -1.65 45.23 -8.57
N ALA A 489 -2.58 46.06 -8.09
CA ALA A 489 -2.37 47.50 -7.97
C ALA A 489 -3.03 48.04 -6.69
N MET A 490 -2.34 48.94 -5.98
CA MET A 490 -2.93 49.69 -4.87
C MET A 490 -3.81 50.82 -5.40
N LEU A 491 -5.12 50.72 -5.22
CA LEU A 491 -6.09 51.68 -5.74
C LEU A 491 -6.80 52.45 -4.63
N MET A 492 -7.30 53.65 -4.95
CA MET A 492 -8.13 54.43 -4.03
C MET A 492 -9.56 53.93 -4.10
N SER A 493 -10.27 53.91 -2.97
CA SER A 493 -11.71 53.62 -2.92
C SER A 493 -12.56 54.70 -3.61
N ASN A 494 -13.81 54.36 -3.97
CA ASN A 494 -14.76 55.24 -4.67
C ASN A 494 -14.20 55.92 -5.93
N THR A 495 -13.28 55.26 -6.64
CA THR A 495 -12.55 55.84 -7.77
C THR A 495 -12.72 54.95 -8.99
N GLN A 496 -13.01 55.58 -10.14
CA GLN A 496 -13.07 54.86 -11.41
C GLN A 496 -11.66 54.70 -11.98
N TYR A 497 -11.32 53.47 -12.35
CA TYR A 497 -10.06 53.11 -13.00
C TYR A 497 -10.31 52.54 -14.39
N PHE A 498 -9.31 52.72 -15.25
CA PHE A 498 -9.22 52.15 -16.57
C PHE A 498 -7.90 51.39 -16.63
N TRP A 499 -7.93 50.15 -17.08
CA TRP A 499 -6.72 49.36 -17.26
C TRP A 499 -6.65 48.82 -18.67
N ARG A 500 -5.43 48.55 -19.11
CA ARG A 500 -5.18 47.92 -20.40
C ARG A 500 -4.07 46.91 -20.31
N VAL A 501 -4.19 45.86 -21.08
CA VAL A 501 -3.21 44.79 -21.17
C VAL A 501 -2.98 44.37 -22.61
N ARG A 502 -1.77 43.93 -22.95
CA ARG A 502 -1.47 43.30 -24.23
C ARG A 502 -0.50 42.12 -24.03
N ALA A 503 -0.74 41.05 -24.76
CA ALA A 503 0.16 39.92 -24.86
C ALA A 503 1.44 40.28 -25.64
N VAL A 504 2.55 39.66 -25.27
CA VAL A 504 3.87 39.81 -25.86
C VAL A 504 4.55 38.44 -25.94
N ASN A 505 5.23 38.17 -27.05
CA ASN A 505 6.15 37.06 -27.19
C ASN A 505 7.32 37.47 -28.09
N ASP A 506 8.25 36.55 -28.33
CA ASP A 506 9.41 36.80 -29.19
C ASP A 506 9.05 37.03 -30.68
N CYS A 507 7.86 36.62 -31.10
CA CYS A 507 7.36 36.79 -32.47
C CYS A 507 6.64 38.13 -32.71
N GLY A 508 6.15 38.79 -31.66
CA GLY A 508 5.38 40.02 -31.80
C GLY A 508 4.80 40.60 -30.51
N ILE A 509 4.07 41.70 -30.69
CA ILE A 509 3.39 42.42 -29.61
C ILE A 509 1.93 42.58 -30.02
N GLY A 510 1.02 42.18 -29.13
CA GLY A 510 -0.43 42.26 -29.31
C GLY A 510 -0.99 43.68 -29.24
N ASN A 511 -2.30 43.78 -29.46
CA ASN A 511 -3.04 45.03 -29.24
C ASN A 511 -3.46 45.13 -27.77
N TYR A 512 -3.63 46.35 -27.28
CA TYR A 512 -4.22 46.56 -25.96
C TYR A 512 -5.70 46.15 -25.96
N ALA A 513 -6.06 45.26 -25.04
CA ALA A 513 -7.41 45.16 -24.49
C ALA A 513 -7.55 46.22 -23.39
N GLU A 514 -8.71 46.83 -23.26
CA GLU A 514 -8.97 47.87 -22.26
C GLU A 514 -10.27 47.54 -21.53
N ALA A 515 -10.30 47.74 -20.22
CA ALA A 515 -11.50 47.62 -19.39
C ALA A 515 -11.50 48.68 -18.29
N SER A 516 -12.62 48.81 -17.61
CA SER A 516 -12.79 49.78 -16.53
C SER A 516 -13.58 49.18 -15.38
N PHE A 517 -13.36 49.69 -14.17
CA PHE A 517 -14.17 49.37 -13.01
C PHE A 517 -14.19 50.54 -12.05
N THR A 518 -15.13 50.54 -11.12
CA THR A 518 -15.20 51.54 -10.04
C THR A 518 -15.01 50.83 -8.71
N THR A 519 -13.98 51.23 -7.97
CA THR A 519 -13.74 50.69 -6.63
C THR A 519 -14.84 51.12 -5.67
N GLY A 520 -15.23 50.23 -4.76
CA GLY A 520 -16.32 50.45 -3.83
C GLY A 520 -15.99 51.37 -2.67
N ASN A 521 -17.01 51.64 -1.87
CA ASN A 521 -16.87 52.39 -0.64
C ASN A 521 -16.47 51.47 0.51
N VAL A 522 -15.17 51.42 0.82
CA VAL A 522 -14.65 50.72 1.99
C VAL A 522 -15.31 51.26 3.27
N GLN A 523 -15.95 50.37 4.03
CA GLN A 523 -16.51 50.61 5.35
C GLN A 523 -15.71 49.83 6.38
N CYS A 524 -15.46 50.43 7.54
CA CYS A 524 -14.73 49.81 8.64
C CYS A 524 -15.65 49.69 9.84
N GLU A 525 -15.81 48.48 10.35
CA GLU A 525 -16.62 48.18 11.54
C GLU A 525 -15.76 47.50 12.60
N VAL A 526 -15.97 47.88 13.87
CA VAL A 526 -15.19 47.38 15.01
C VAL A 526 -16.02 46.42 15.85
N PHE A 527 -15.58 45.18 15.90
CA PHE A 527 -16.18 44.11 16.71
C PHE A 527 -15.36 43.92 17.98
N ASN A 528 -16.05 43.76 19.11
CA ASN A 528 -15.41 43.68 20.43
C ASN A 528 -15.67 42.31 21.06
N SER A 529 -14.63 41.73 21.67
CA SER A 529 -14.74 40.48 22.42
C SER A 529 -15.75 40.57 23.57
N THR A 530 -16.55 39.52 23.75
CA THR A 530 -17.54 39.42 24.83
C THR A 530 -17.21 38.36 25.89
N GLY A 531 -16.19 37.52 25.63
CA GLY A 531 -15.75 36.41 26.48
C GLY A 531 -14.45 36.62 27.27
N ALA A 532 -13.81 37.79 27.18
CA ALA A 532 -12.59 38.13 27.92
C ALA A 532 -12.90 38.75 29.31
N PRO A 533 -12.05 38.58 30.35
CA PRO A 533 -10.70 38.04 30.28
C PRO A 533 -10.62 36.51 30.28
N VAL A 534 -9.76 35.95 29.43
CA VAL A 534 -9.46 34.50 29.37
C VAL A 534 -8.08 34.25 30.01
N PRO A 535 -7.98 33.48 31.10
CA PRO A 535 -6.69 33.19 31.73
C PRO A 535 -5.79 32.37 30.81
N ILE A 536 -4.52 32.78 30.69
CA ILE A 536 -3.49 32.01 29.99
C ILE A 536 -2.86 31.06 31.01
N PRO A 537 -2.97 29.72 30.84
CA PRO A 537 -2.42 28.75 31.76
C PRO A 537 -0.89 28.76 31.70
N ASP A 538 -0.27 28.66 32.87
CA ASP A 538 1.19 28.55 33.01
C ASP A 538 1.67 27.23 32.39
N ALA A 539 2.76 27.27 31.62
CA ALA A 539 3.39 26.05 31.14
C ALA A 539 3.92 25.23 32.33
N VAL A 540 3.91 23.90 32.22
CA VAL A 540 4.47 23.03 33.27
C VAL A 540 5.91 22.67 32.93
N PHE A 541 6.84 22.85 33.88
CA PHE A 541 8.30 22.68 33.74
C PHE A 541 8.77 21.33 33.14
N PHE A 542 7.87 20.34 33.00
CA PHE A 542 8.11 19.02 32.40
C PHE A 542 7.04 18.56 31.40
N GLY A 543 6.03 19.39 31.07
CA GLY A 543 4.86 18.98 30.26
C GLY A 543 4.77 19.58 28.85
N GLY A 544 5.74 20.42 28.44
CA GLY A 544 5.67 21.16 27.18
C GLY A 544 5.07 22.57 27.37
N PRO A 545 4.75 23.30 26.28
CA PRO A 545 4.04 24.58 26.37
C PRO A 545 2.70 24.40 27.09
N GLY A 546 2.20 25.47 27.71
CA GLY A 546 0.84 25.49 28.26
C GLY A 546 -0.18 25.28 27.13
N ASP A 547 -1.36 24.76 27.48
CA ASP A 547 -2.45 24.61 26.51
C ASP A 547 -2.80 25.98 25.92
N PRO A 548 -2.95 26.09 24.59
CA PRO A 548 -3.39 27.33 23.97
C PRO A 548 -4.79 27.70 24.47
N VAL A 549 -5.02 28.99 24.69
CA VAL A 549 -6.35 29.51 25.05
C VAL A 549 -6.81 30.53 24.02
N SER A 550 -8.09 30.47 23.71
CA SER A 550 -8.70 31.34 22.69
C SER A 550 -9.82 32.19 23.27
N SER A 551 -9.97 33.38 22.70
CA SER A 551 -11.13 34.23 22.89
C SER A 551 -11.76 34.50 21.53
N ALA A 552 -13.08 34.33 21.42
CA ALA A 552 -13.81 34.48 20.17
C ALA A 552 -14.48 35.86 20.01
N ILE A 553 -14.59 36.31 18.76
CA ILE A 553 -15.49 37.38 18.28
C ILE A 553 -16.35 36.80 17.17
N GLN A 554 -17.66 37.00 17.26
CA GLN A 554 -18.60 36.66 16.18
C GLN A 554 -18.82 37.91 15.32
N VAL A 555 -18.46 37.81 14.04
CA VAL A 555 -18.72 38.84 13.03
C VAL A 555 -19.96 38.42 12.24
N THR A 556 -20.94 39.31 12.12
CA THR A 556 -22.25 39.02 11.51
C THR A 556 -22.52 39.82 10.24
N GLU A 557 -21.60 40.71 9.87
CA GLU A 557 -21.74 41.52 8.66
C GLU A 557 -20.96 40.82 7.55
N LEU A 558 -21.56 40.70 6.36
CA LEU A 558 -20.92 40.17 5.17
C LEU A 558 -20.12 41.26 4.46
N ILE A 559 -18.81 41.24 4.67
CA ILE A 559 -17.87 42.21 4.14
C ILE A 559 -16.75 41.44 3.43
N GLU A 560 -16.47 41.80 2.17
CA GLU A 560 -15.26 41.39 1.48
C GLU A 560 -14.07 42.18 2.05
N ILE A 561 -13.12 41.50 2.68
CA ILE A 561 -12.05 42.12 3.46
C ILE A 561 -11.05 42.84 2.55
N ASN A 562 -10.74 44.08 2.90
CA ASN A 562 -9.69 44.90 2.27
C ASN A 562 -8.53 45.20 3.22
N ASP A 563 -8.83 45.34 4.52
CA ASP A 563 -7.88 45.60 5.59
C ASP A 563 -8.43 45.10 6.93
N VAL A 564 -7.54 44.63 7.81
CA VAL A 564 -7.88 44.13 9.15
C VAL A 564 -6.91 44.72 10.16
N ASN A 565 -7.47 45.38 11.19
CA ASN A 565 -6.70 45.88 12.32
C ASN A 565 -7.10 45.18 13.61
N VAL A 566 -6.13 44.61 14.33
CA VAL A 566 -6.40 43.89 15.59
C VAL A 566 -5.89 44.70 16.77
N THR A 567 -6.78 45.12 17.65
CA THR A 567 -6.39 45.78 18.90
C THR A 567 -6.46 44.80 20.06
N ILE A 568 -5.34 44.57 20.74
CA ILE A 568 -5.25 43.65 21.88
C ILE A 568 -4.85 44.34 23.18
N ASN A 569 -5.39 43.82 24.28
CA ASN A 569 -4.91 44.01 25.64
C ASN A 569 -4.65 42.63 26.24
N VAL A 570 -3.39 42.27 26.40
CA VAL A 570 -2.95 40.98 26.93
C VAL A 570 -1.93 41.23 28.03
N SER A 571 -2.28 40.83 29.26
CA SER A 571 -1.35 40.85 30.38
C SER A 571 -0.60 39.54 30.44
N HIS A 572 0.73 39.60 30.49
CA HIS A 572 1.59 38.44 30.75
C HIS A 572 2.81 38.88 31.55
N THR A 573 3.41 37.94 32.29
CA THR A 573 4.54 38.23 33.18
C THR A 573 5.86 38.30 32.41
N TRP A 574 5.98 37.57 31.31
CA TRP A 574 7.02 37.68 30.29
C TRP A 574 6.37 37.74 28.90
N GLY A 575 6.87 38.55 27.97
CA GLY A 575 6.33 38.56 26.59
C GLY A 575 7.07 37.63 25.63
N ASP A 576 8.29 37.25 26.02
CA ASP A 576 9.27 36.52 25.19
C ASP A 576 8.93 35.03 25.03
N ASP A 577 7.95 34.55 25.77
CA ASP A 577 7.46 33.17 25.83
C ASP A 577 6.03 33.04 25.29
N LEU A 578 5.40 34.14 24.89
CA LEU A 578 4.02 34.16 24.41
C LEU A 578 3.97 34.19 22.88
N ILE A 579 3.17 33.30 22.30
CA ILE A 579 2.73 33.39 20.90
C ILE A 579 1.26 33.82 20.89
N ILE A 580 0.93 34.81 20.07
CA ILE A 580 -0.43 35.29 19.85
C ILE A 580 -0.78 35.17 18.37
N THR A 581 -1.87 34.46 18.07
CA THR A 581 -2.34 34.16 16.71
C THR A 581 -3.79 34.60 16.56
N LEU A 582 -4.12 35.19 15.41
CA LEU A 582 -5.49 35.41 14.96
C LEU A 582 -5.86 34.31 13.96
N THR A 583 -7.05 33.75 14.08
CA THR A 583 -7.63 32.80 13.12
C THR A 583 -8.93 33.39 12.56
N SER A 584 -9.06 33.44 11.23
CA SER A 584 -10.29 33.86 10.55
C SER A 584 -11.31 32.71 10.46
N PRO A 585 -12.58 32.98 10.13
CA PRO A 585 -13.62 31.97 9.94
C PRO A 585 -13.29 30.94 8.83
N SER A 586 -12.52 31.34 7.81
CA SER A 586 -12.02 30.44 6.76
C SER A 586 -10.86 29.54 7.23
N GLY A 587 -10.36 29.72 8.45
CA GLY A 587 -9.24 28.97 9.02
C GLY A 587 -7.86 29.59 8.82
N THR A 588 -7.76 30.76 8.17
CA THR A 588 -6.47 31.43 7.94
C THR A 588 -5.86 31.94 9.24
N ASN A 589 -4.62 31.52 9.51
CA ASN A 589 -3.89 31.82 10.75
C ASN A 589 -2.83 32.90 10.53
N VAL A 590 -2.92 34.00 11.28
CA VAL A 590 -1.94 35.10 11.26
C VAL A 590 -1.29 35.26 12.63
N VAL A 591 0.02 35.08 12.68
CA VAL A 591 0.80 35.26 13.92
C VAL A 591 1.00 36.74 14.19
N LEU A 592 0.27 37.30 15.15
CA LEU A 592 0.37 38.72 15.49
C LEU A 592 1.70 39.02 16.21
N SER A 593 2.12 38.13 17.09
CA SER A 593 3.40 38.26 17.81
C SER A 593 3.93 36.88 18.21
N ASN A 594 5.17 36.61 17.85
CA ASN A 594 5.89 35.39 18.21
C ASN A 594 7.02 35.70 19.17
N ARG A 595 6.82 35.46 20.47
CA ARG A 595 7.89 35.54 21.48
C ARG A 595 8.57 36.91 21.51
N ASN A 596 7.80 37.99 21.36
CA ASN A 596 8.33 39.34 21.41
C ASN A 596 8.18 39.93 22.81
N GLY A 597 9.29 40.42 23.36
CA GLY A 597 9.27 41.29 24.54
C GLY A 597 10.35 40.94 25.55
N GLY A 598 9.94 40.75 26.80
CA GLY A 598 10.84 40.57 27.93
C GLY A 598 10.10 40.67 29.26
N GLN A 599 10.82 40.71 30.38
CA GLN A 599 10.21 40.65 31.71
C GLN A 599 9.27 41.83 31.98
N GLY A 600 8.00 41.55 32.27
CA GLY A 600 6.94 42.53 32.51
C GLY A 600 6.40 43.21 31.25
N SER A 601 6.62 42.63 30.08
CA SER A 601 6.04 43.10 28.82
C SER A 601 4.61 42.62 28.72
N SER A 602 3.68 43.55 28.51
CA SER A 602 2.27 43.27 28.28
C SER A 602 1.83 44.07 27.06
N TYR A 603 0.74 43.66 26.43
CA TYR A 603 0.14 44.36 25.30
C TYR A 603 -0.97 45.24 25.86
N VAL A 604 -0.88 46.55 25.65
CA VAL A 604 -1.84 47.52 26.20
C VAL A 604 -2.25 48.49 25.10
N ASN A 605 -3.46 48.29 24.57
CA ASN A 605 -3.94 48.92 23.34
C ASN A 605 -2.87 48.82 22.24
N THR A 606 -2.34 47.62 22.06
CA THR A 606 -1.45 47.31 20.95
C THR A 606 -2.33 47.05 19.74
N ILE A 607 -2.08 47.78 18.66
CA ILE A 607 -2.81 47.65 17.39
C ILE A 607 -1.87 46.94 16.41
N PHE A 608 -2.31 45.83 15.85
CA PHE A 608 -1.64 45.16 14.74
C PHE A 608 -2.31 45.60 13.44
N ASP A 609 -1.48 46.06 12.52
CA ASP A 609 -1.83 46.64 11.22
C ASP A 609 -0.64 46.36 10.29
N SER A 610 -0.85 45.69 9.16
CA SER A 610 0.24 45.37 8.22
C SER A 610 0.90 46.61 7.59
N ASP A 611 0.19 47.73 7.50
CA ASP A 611 0.73 49.00 6.99
C ASP A 611 1.57 49.77 8.01
N ALA A 612 1.68 49.27 9.24
CA ALA A 612 2.45 49.92 10.27
C ALA A 612 3.95 49.92 9.97
N PRO A 613 4.64 51.07 10.14
CA PRO A 613 6.03 51.22 9.71
C PRO A 613 7.05 50.50 10.59
N ASP A 614 6.69 50.21 11.84
CA ASP A 614 7.56 49.60 12.84
C ASP A 614 7.08 48.17 13.13
N PRO A 615 7.89 47.11 12.91
CA PRO A 615 7.50 45.74 13.22
C PRO A 615 7.45 45.51 14.73
N ILE A 616 6.57 44.61 15.18
CA ILE A 616 6.40 44.29 16.61
C ILE A 616 7.70 43.82 17.26
N SER A 617 8.53 43.09 16.51
CA SER A 617 9.87 42.62 16.92
C SER A 617 10.87 43.74 17.23
N SER A 618 10.61 44.98 16.80
CA SER A 618 11.42 46.15 17.14
C SER A 618 11.03 46.81 18.47
N GLY A 619 9.86 46.45 19.02
CA GLY A 619 9.37 46.95 20.30
C GLY A 619 10.14 46.40 21.50
N SER A 620 10.12 47.11 22.63
CA SER A 620 10.66 46.58 23.89
C SER A 620 9.87 47.07 25.11
N GLY A 621 9.55 46.16 26.04
CA GLY A 621 8.73 46.43 27.21
C GLY A 621 7.23 46.28 26.94
N THR A 622 6.39 47.01 27.68
CA THR A 622 4.93 47.04 27.42
C THR A 622 4.66 47.62 26.03
N PHE A 623 4.06 46.83 25.15
CA PHE A 623 3.71 47.24 23.80
C PHE A 623 2.49 48.16 23.84
N THR A 624 2.62 49.37 23.27
CA THR A 624 1.54 50.35 23.18
C THR A 624 1.64 51.08 21.85
N GLY A 625 0.53 51.18 21.12
CA GLY A 625 0.51 51.79 19.78
C GLY A 625 0.41 50.75 18.67
N THR A 626 0.63 51.20 17.43
CA THR A 626 0.45 50.40 16.22
C THR A 626 1.76 49.77 15.77
N PHE A 627 1.75 48.48 15.43
CA PHE A 627 2.91 47.71 14.97
C PHE A 627 2.53 46.79 13.80
N ALA A 628 3.49 46.54 12.92
CA ALA A 628 3.33 45.47 11.94
C ALA A 628 3.48 44.12 12.67
N PRO A 629 2.51 43.19 12.51
CA PRO A 629 2.59 41.86 13.09
C PRO A 629 3.76 41.04 12.53
N ASP A 630 4.09 39.91 13.16
CA ASP A 630 5.14 39.00 12.66
C ASP A 630 4.68 38.20 11.42
N GLY A 631 3.38 37.90 11.31
CA GLY A 631 2.71 37.39 10.11
C GLY A 631 1.85 38.48 9.48
N ASP A 632 1.76 38.51 8.15
CA ASP A 632 1.09 39.57 7.40
C ASP A 632 -0.44 39.42 7.45
N LEU A 633 -1.16 40.41 8.00
CA LEU A 633 -2.62 40.46 8.03
C LEU A 633 -3.26 40.62 6.65
N SER A 634 -2.51 41.11 5.65
CA SER A 634 -3.03 41.29 4.29
C SER A 634 -3.36 39.99 3.57
N ILE A 635 -2.92 38.84 4.10
CA ILE A 635 -3.34 37.51 3.62
C ILE A 635 -4.85 37.27 3.77
N LEU A 636 -5.51 38.03 4.66
CA LEU A 636 -6.96 37.97 4.87
C LEU A 636 -7.73 38.80 3.83
N ASN A 637 -7.04 39.57 2.98
CA ASN A 637 -7.69 40.40 1.97
C ASN A 637 -8.33 39.52 0.89
N GLY A 638 -9.59 39.80 0.57
CA GLY A 638 -10.39 38.99 -0.35
C GLY A 638 -11.25 37.93 0.35
N GLU A 639 -10.96 37.56 1.60
CA GLU A 639 -11.85 36.69 2.38
C GLU A 639 -13.16 37.41 2.74
N THR A 640 -14.20 36.64 3.06
CA THR A 640 -15.45 37.18 3.63
C THR A 640 -15.37 37.19 5.15
N SER A 641 -15.92 38.24 5.77
CA SER A 641 -15.80 38.46 7.21
C SER A 641 -16.72 37.66 8.15
N PRO A 642 -17.91 37.15 7.76
CA PRO A 642 -18.82 36.48 8.70
C PRO A 642 -18.23 35.25 9.38
N GLY A 643 -18.59 35.03 10.64
CA GLY A 643 -18.25 33.83 11.40
C GLY A 643 -17.43 34.10 12.65
N GLU A 644 -16.82 33.03 13.17
CA GLU A 644 -16.03 33.08 14.40
C GLU A 644 -14.57 33.44 14.14
N TRP A 645 -14.14 34.58 14.68
CA TRP A 645 -12.74 34.99 14.71
C TRP A 645 -12.12 34.64 16.07
N LEU A 646 -10.99 33.95 16.06
CA LEU A 646 -10.32 33.49 17.29
C LEU A 646 -9.00 34.22 17.51
N LEU A 647 -8.84 34.82 18.70
CA LEU A 647 -7.53 35.26 19.18
C LEU A 647 -6.99 34.22 20.17
N THR A 648 -5.94 33.53 19.77
CA THR A 648 -5.31 32.46 20.55
C THR A 648 -4.00 32.94 21.14
N ALA A 649 -3.76 32.63 22.42
CA ALA A 649 -2.51 32.92 23.12
C ALA A 649 -1.97 31.64 23.77
N GLN A 650 -0.67 31.38 23.60
CA GLN A 650 0.00 30.21 24.17
C GLN A 650 1.32 30.60 24.84
N ASP A 651 1.51 30.15 26.07
CA ASP A 651 2.73 30.33 26.86
C ASP A 651 3.65 29.11 26.75
N PHE A 652 4.92 29.33 26.43
CA PHE A 652 5.92 28.27 26.22
C PHE A 652 6.85 28.04 27.42
N VAL A 653 6.83 28.89 28.44
CA VAL A 653 7.80 28.80 29.55
C VAL A 653 7.10 28.86 30.91
N SER A 654 7.42 27.89 31.76
CA SER A 654 6.79 27.76 33.08
C SER A 654 7.25 28.83 34.07
N GLY A 655 6.35 29.25 34.95
CA GLY A 655 6.59 30.19 36.05
C GLY A 655 5.88 31.54 35.89
N ASP A 656 5.06 31.69 34.85
CA ASP A 656 4.45 32.94 34.44
C ASP A 656 2.93 32.78 34.27
N THR A 657 2.20 33.88 34.43
CA THR A 657 0.74 33.87 34.31
C THR A 657 0.29 35.12 33.60
N GLY A 658 -0.85 35.03 32.93
CA GLY A 658 -1.45 36.15 32.22
C GLY A 658 -2.91 35.92 31.86
N ALA A 659 -3.44 36.83 31.07
CA ALA A 659 -4.77 36.72 30.49
C ALA A 659 -4.86 37.52 29.18
N ILE A 660 -5.67 37.02 28.25
CA ILE A 660 -6.25 37.86 27.20
C ILE A 660 -7.28 38.74 27.88
N ASP A 661 -6.96 40.00 28.17
CA ASP A 661 -7.82 40.87 28.98
C ASP A 661 -9.02 41.41 28.18
N SER A 662 -8.75 41.81 26.94
CA SER A 662 -9.76 42.20 25.94
C SER A 662 -9.09 42.35 24.59
N TRP A 663 -9.85 42.15 23.52
CA TRP A 663 -9.43 42.47 22.16
C TRP A 663 -10.61 42.90 21.30
N SER A 664 -10.31 43.57 20.20
CA SER A 664 -11.26 43.95 19.17
C SER A 664 -10.61 43.80 17.80
N ILE A 665 -11.43 43.48 16.81
CA ILE A 665 -11.04 43.45 15.41
C ILE A 665 -11.80 44.55 14.68
N GLU A 666 -11.09 45.37 13.92
CA GLU A 666 -11.66 46.29 12.94
C GLU A 666 -11.53 45.64 11.58
N VAL A 667 -12.67 45.35 10.95
CA VAL A 667 -12.71 44.79 9.60
C VAL A 667 -13.11 45.92 8.66
N CYS A 668 -12.23 46.22 7.71
CA CYS A 668 -12.44 47.21 6.66
C CYS A 668 -12.64 46.51 5.32
N GLY A 669 -13.71 46.83 4.60
CA GLY A 669 -13.97 46.18 3.32
C GLY A 669 -15.23 46.68 2.64
N ILE A 670 -15.69 45.93 1.64
CA ILE A 670 -16.90 46.27 0.87
C ILE A 670 -18.05 45.37 1.34
N PRO A 671 -19.18 45.94 1.82
CA PRO A 671 -20.36 45.15 2.14
C PRO A 671 -20.93 44.46 0.89
N LEU A 672 -21.12 43.15 0.94
CA LEU A 672 -21.71 42.38 -0.16
C LEU A 672 -23.24 42.27 -0.01
N PRO A 673 -23.99 42.21 -1.12
CA PRO A 673 -25.41 41.84 -1.08
C PRO A 673 -25.61 40.39 -0.65
N ASP A 674 -26.62 40.18 0.21
CA ASP A 674 -27.11 38.88 0.68
C ASP A 674 -28.63 39.06 0.90
N VAL A 675 -29.42 38.52 -0.02
CA VAL A 675 -30.88 38.74 -0.12
C VAL A 675 -31.66 37.92 0.89
N ASP A 676 -31.26 36.67 1.10
CA ASP A 676 -32.00 35.71 1.92
C ASP A 676 -31.47 35.61 3.37
N GLY A 677 -30.30 36.19 3.63
CA GLY A 677 -29.71 36.43 4.93
C GLY A 677 -29.00 35.21 5.50
N ASP A 678 -28.49 34.34 4.65
CA ASP A 678 -27.82 33.11 5.04
C ASP A 678 -26.29 33.27 5.24
N LEU A 679 -25.74 34.44 4.89
CA LEU A 679 -24.32 34.81 4.96
C LEU A 679 -23.46 34.32 3.79
N VAL A 680 -24.06 33.81 2.72
CA VAL A 680 -23.43 33.64 1.41
C VAL A 680 -23.78 34.88 0.56
N ALA A 681 -22.83 35.35 -0.26
CA ALA A 681 -23.08 36.53 -1.10
C ALA A 681 -23.94 36.13 -2.31
N ASP A 682 -24.90 36.98 -2.72
CA ASP A 682 -25.79 36.71 -3.87
C ASP A 682 -25.07 36.28 -5.18
N ALA A 683 -23.79 36.66 -5.33
CA ALA A 683 -22.98 36.35 -6.50
C ALA A 683 -22.37 34.94 -6.46
N ASP A 684 -22.20 34.39 -5.26
CA ASP A 684 -21.58 33.10 -4.97
C ASP A 684 -22.61 32.09 -4.42
N ASP A 685 -23.86 32.51 -4.26
CA ASP A 685 -24.97 31.71 -3.75
C ASP A 685 -25.68 30.94 -4.89
N ASN A 686 -25.70 29.61 -4.81
CA ASN A 686 -26.39 28.75 -5.76
C ASN A 686 -27.91 28.66 -5.52
N CYS A 687 -28.43 29.27 -4.43
CA CYS A 687 -29.85 29.54 -4.20
C CYS A 687 -30.12 30.96 -3.64
N PRO A 688 -29.86 32.07 -4.40
CA PRO A 688 -29.88 33.47 -3.91
C PRO A 688 -31.15 34.01 -3.23
N ASP A 689 -32.24 33.25 -3.25
CA ASP A 689 -33.53 33.62 -2.66
C ASP A 689 -33.96 32.65 -1.53
N THR A 690 -33.18 31.59 -1.23
CA THR A 690 -33.51 30.50 -0.31
C THR A 690 -32.29 30.06 0.50
N PRO A 691 -32.27 30.31 1.84
CA PRO A 691 -31.08 30.09 2.65
C PRO A 691 -30.54 28.66 2.60
N ASN A 692 -29.28 28.49 2.21
CA ASN A 692 -28.56 27.23 2.13
C ASN A 692 -27.04 27.46 2.31
N THR A 693 -26.65 27.73 3.55
CA THR A 693 -25.25 28.06 3.91
C THR A 693 -24.21 27.00 3.57
N ASP A 694 -24.62 25.76 3.36
CA ASP A 694 -23.78 24.62 2.95
C ASP A 694 -23.52 24.56 1.45
N GLN A 695 -24.33 25.26 0.64
CA GLN A 695 -24.19 25.38 -0.81
C GLN A 695 -24.09 24.02 -1.51
N SER A 696 -24.79 23.00 -0.97
CA SER A 696 -24.79 21.66 -1.55
C SER A 696 -25.43 21.66 -2.94
N ASP A 697 -24.80 20.92 -3.85
CA ASP A 697 -25.11 20.85 -5.28
C ASP A 697 -24.66 19.46 -5.77
N VAL A 698 -25.55 18.47 -5.67
CA VAL A 698 -25.23 17.05 -5.89
C VAL A 698 -24.83 16.76 -7.35
N ASP A 699 -25.45 17.43 -8.32
CA ASP A 699 -25.19 17.21 -9.75
C ASP A 699 -24.20 18.22 -10.36
N GLY A 700 -23.88 19.30 -9.64
CA GLY A 700 -22.94 20.33 -10.06
C GLY A 700 -23.48 21.24 -11.18
N ASP A 701 -24.80 21.37 -11.33
CA ASP A 701 -25.39 22.21 -12.37
C ASP A 701 -25.42 23.72 -12.04
N GLY A 702 -25.07 24.05 -10.79
CA GLY A 702 -25.03 25.40 -10.25
C GLY A 702 -26.33 25.88 -9.60
N LEU A 703 -27.33 25.01 -9.45
CA LEU A 703 -28.48 25.19 -8.57
C LEU A 703 -28.28 24.35 -7.30
N GLY A 704 -28.44 24.96 -6.13
CA GLY A 704 -28.30 24.20 -4.89
C GLY A 704 -29.45 23.22 -4.66
N ASP A 705 -29.20 22.12 -3.95
CA ASP A 705 -30.16 21.04 -3.71
C ASP A 705 -31.49 21.53 -3.11
N VAL A 706 -31.43 22.61 -2.32
CA VAL A 706 -32.59 23.20 -1.65
C VAL A 706 -33.53 23.90 -2.64
N CYS A 707 -33.02 24.35 -3.79
CA CYS A 707 -33.78 25.05 -4.82
C CYS A 707 -33.89 24.30 -6.16
N ASP A 708 -33.28 23.12 -6.27
CA ASP A 708 -33.40 22.24 -7.43
C ASP A 708 -34.54 21.20 -7.29
N GLU A 709 -35.22 20.91 -8.42
CA GLU A 709 -36.34 19.97 -8.51
C GLU A 709 -35.89 18.55 -8.94
N ASP A 710 -34.62 18.36 -9.32
CA ASP A 710 -34.00 17.12 -9.85
C ASP A 710 -32.50 17.08 -9.47
N ILE A 711 -32.21 16.83 -8.19
CA ILE A 711 -30.88 17.11 -7.59
C ILE A 711 -29.76 16.20 -8.10
N ASP A 712 -30.05 15.11 -8.82
CA ASP A 712 -29.04 14.20 -9.39
C ASP A 712 -29.00 14.20 -10.93
N ASN A 713 -29.84 15.01 -11.57
CA ASN A 713 -29.93 15.23 -13.02
C ASN A 713 -30.14 13.95 -13.85
N ASP A 714 -30.74 12.92 -13.28
CA ASP A 714 -30.99 11.67 -14.00
C ASP A 714 -32.22 11.78 -14.94
N GLY A 715 -32.99 12.86 -14.78
CA GLY A 715 -34.18 13.19 -15.56
C GLY A 715 -35.50 12.77 -14.89
N VAL A 716 -35.47 12.32 -13.64
CA VAL A 716 -36.61 12.04 -12.77
C VAL A 716 -36.66 13.10 -11.67
N LEU A 717 -37.83 13.69 -11.44
CA LEU A 717 -37.95 14.74 -10.42
C LEU A 717 -37.89 14.13 -9.02
N ASN A 718 -37.31 14.84 -8.04
CA ASN A 718 -37.16 14.40 -6.65
C ASN A 718 -38.42 13.77 -6.01
N ASP A 719 -39.61 14.27 -6.37
CA ASP A 719 -40.91 13.79 -5.85
C ASP A 719 -41.36 12.43 -6.45
N ASP A 720 -40.83 12.07 -7.62
CA ASP A 720 -41.15 10.85 -8.39
C ASP A 720 -39.95 9.86 -8.44
N ASP A 721 -38.80 10.24 -7.89
CA ASP A 721 -37.55 9.51 -7.90
C ASP A 721 -37.41 8.53 -6.72
N ASN A 722 -37.02 7.28 -6.97
CA ASN A 722 -36.71 6.29 -5.94
C ASN A 722 -35.26 6.31 -5.44
N CYS A 723 -34.38 7.11 -6.05
CA CYS A 723 -33.07 7.52 -5.55
C CYS A 723 -32.80 9.01 -5.81
N PRO A 724 -33.51 9.95 -5.14
CA PRO A 724 -33.48 11.37 -5.49
C PRO A 724 -32.09 12.03 -5.55
N SER A 725 -31.09 11.49 -4.86
CA SER A 725 -29.72 12.03 -4.82
C SER A 725 -28.69 11.12 -5.51
N THR A 726 -29.12 10.12 -6.27
CA THR A 726 -28.22 9.13 -6.86
C THR A 726 -28.75 8.68 -8.22
N ALA A 727 -28.13 9.21 -9.27
CA ALA A 727 -28.63 9.10 -10.63
C ALA A 727 -28.93 7.66 -11.04
N ASN A 728 -30.22 7.35 -11.22
CA ASN A 728 -30.71 6.02 -11.55
C ASN A 728 -31.89 6.09 -12.52
N ALA A 729 -31.66 6.70 -13.70
CA ALA A 729 -32.69 7.02 -14.68
C ALA A 729 -33.59 5.85 -15.14
N ASP A 730 -33.21 4.60 -14.87
CA ASP A 730 -34.04 3.41 -15.15
C ASP A 730 -35.06 3.08 -14.05
N GLN A 731 -34.89 3.67 -12.85
CA GLN A 731 -35.68 3.51 -11.65
C GLN A 731 -35.84 2.02 -11.29
N ALA A 732 -34.77 1.24 -11.48
CA ALA A 732 -34.74 -0.17 -11.13
C ALA A 732 -35.00 -0.36 -9.62
N ASP A 733 -35.87 -1.30 -9.30
CA ASP A 733 -36.29 -1.68 -7.94
C ASP A 733 -36.72 -3.16 -8.01
N LEU A 734 -35.73 -4.05 -7.88
CA LEU A 734 -35.84 -5.50 -8.03
C LEU A 734 -36.64 -6.09 -6.88
N ASP A 735 -36.43 -5.62 -5.66
CA ASP A 735 -37.11 -6.11 -4.46
C ASP A 735 -38.52 -5.49 -4.25
N ASN A 736 -38.82 -4.40 -4.97
CA ASN A 736 -40.06 -3.61 -4.95
C ASN A 736 -40.34 -2.94 -3.60
N ASN A 737 -39.32 -2.49 -2.88
CA ASN A 737 -39.46 -1.80 -1.60
C ASN A 737 -39.73 -0.28 -1.77
N GLY A 738 -39.51 0.27 -2.96
CA GLY A 738 -39.74 1.68 -3.31
C GLY A 738 -38.51 2.58 -3.19
N ILE A 739 -37.35 2.02 -2.86
CA ILE A 739 -36.01 2.61 -2.98
C ILE A 739 -35.38 1.99 -4.24
N GLY A 740 -34.65 2.78 -5.03
CA GLY A 740 -34.01 2.26 -6.24
C GLY A 740 -32.74 1.47 -5.92
N GLU A 741 -32.41 0.47 -6.72
CA GLU A 741 -31.23 -0.39 -6.50
C GLU A 741 -29.92 0.40 -6.39
N ALA A 742 -29.83 1.56 -7.04
CA ALA A 742 -28.66 2.43 -7.00
C ALA A 742 -28.41 3.08 -5.62
N CYS A 743 -29.41 3.09 -4.75
CA CYS A 743 -29.36 3.69 -3.41
C CYS A 743 -30.07 2.82 -2.35
N ASP A 744 -30.33 1.54 -2.68
CA ASP A 744 -30.98 0.59 -1.78
C ASP A 744 -29.91 -0.07 -0.89
N GLU A 745 -29.53 0.65 0.16
CA GLU A 745 -28.58 0.19 1.16
C GLU A 745 -29.17 -0.94 2.00
N ILE A 746 -28.51 -2.10 1.98
CA ILE A 746 -28.91 -3.31 2.71
C ILE A 746 -28.08 -3.41 3.99
N CYS A 747 -28.73 -3.31 5.14
CA CYS A 747 -28.09 -3.53 6.44
C CYS A 747 -28.40 -4.93 7.01
N ASN A 748 -27.36 -5.72 7.23
CA ASN A 748 -27.43 -7.03 7.86
C ASN A 748 -26.93 -7.05 9.29
N PHE A 749 -27.64 -7.79 10.14
CA PHE A 749 -27.32 -7.93 11.55
C PHE A 749 -26.88 -9.36 11.88
N GLY A 750 -25.59 -9.52 12.17
CA GLY A 750 -25.00 -10.75 12.69
C GLY A 750 -24.99 -10.77 14.22
N ARG A 751 -25.16 -11.97 14.80
CA ARG A 751 -24.98 -12.19 16.24
C ARG A 751 -24.34 -13.53 16.51
N ALA A 752 -23.28 -13.55 17.33
CA ALA A 752 -22.64 -14.78 17.75
C ALA A 752 -23.55 -15.62 18.67
N GLU A 753 -23.60 -16.93 18.43
CA GLU A 753 -24.46 -17.87 19.17
C GLU A 753 -23.72 -18.65 20.28
N ASP A 754 -22.38 -18.60 20.30
CA ASP A 754 -21.51 -19.38 21.21
C ASP A 754 -21.21 -18.69 22.55
N LEU A 755 -21.79 -17.50 22.78
CA LEU A 755 -21.60 -16.69 23.98
C LEU A 755 -22.56 -17.07 25.14
N PRO A 756 -22.16 -16.92 26.41
CA PRO A 756 -20.95 -16.24 26.87
C PRO A 756 -19.71 -17.13 26.96
N ILE A 757 -18.55 -16.56 26.60
CA ILE A 757 -17.22 -17.17 26.80
C ILE A 757 -16.59 -16.64 28.08
N THR A 758 -16.06 -17.53 28.92
CA THR A 758 -15.39 -17.14 30.17
C THR A 758 -13.90 -16.89 29.93
N ILE A 759 -13.43 -15.71 30.35
CA ILE A 759 -12.01 -15.33 30.38
C ILE A 759 -11.42 -15.80 31.72
N LEU A 760 -10.41 -16.68 31.67
CA LEU A 760 -9.88 -17.43 32.83
C LEU A 760 -8.70 -16.74 33.53
N GLU A 761 -8.71 -16.74 34.86
CA GLU A 761 -7.74 -16.02 35.73
C GLU A 761 -6.36 -16.70 35.96
N GLU A 762 -6.08 -17.92 35.47
CA GLU A 762 -4.88 -18.68 35.90
C GLU A 762 -4.15 -19.47 34.79
N GLN A 763 -3.34 -18.83 33.91
CA GLN A 763 -2.25 -19.52 33.17
C GLN A 763 -1.10 -18.56 32.81
N ASP A 764 0.17 -19.02 32.89
CA ASP A 764 1.42 -18.24 32.72
C ASP A 764 1.67 -17.60 31.30
N GLU A 765 0.68 -17.52 30.41
CA GLU A 765 0.79 -16.97 29.04
C GLU A 765 -0.53 -16.33 28.54
N PRO A 766 -0.49 -15.17 27.83
CA PRO A 766 -1.67 -14.48 27.30
C PRO A 766 -2.56 -15.41 26.46
N GLN A 767 -3.85 -15.45 26.76
CA GLN A 767 -4.84 -16.28 26.06
C GLN A 767 -5.62 -15.42 25.06
N VAL A 768 -5.96 -16.03 23.93
CA VAL A 768 -6.85 -15.45 22.92
C VAL A 768 -8.15 -16.23 22.94
N TYR A 769 -9.25 -15.51 23.02
CA TYR A 769 -10.60 -16.05 22.95
C TYR A 769 -11.23 -15.58 21.64
N PHE A 770 -11.81 -16.53 20.91
CA PHE A 770 -12.48 -16.28 19.64
C PHE A 770 -13.98 -16.55 19.80
N THR A 771 -14.79 -15.73 19.16
CA THR A 771 -16.22 -15.96 18.92
C THR A 771 -16.50 -15.54 17.49
N GLU A 772 -17.32 -16.33 16.81
CA GLU A 772 -17.54 -16.22 15.37
C GLU A 772 -19.03 -15.96 15.11
N LEU A 773 -19.31 -15.19 14.07
CA LEU A 773 -20.64 -15.07 13.50
C LEU A 773 -20.56 -15.13 11.98
N PHE A 774 -21.60 -15.64 11.34
CA PHE A 774 -21.67 -15.75 9.89
C PHE A 774 -22.66 -14.72 9.33
N ILE A 775 -22.25 -13.99 8.30
CA ILE A 775 -23.11 -13.11 7.51
C ILE A 775 -23.47 -13.85 6.22
N GLU A 776 -24.77 -14.06 5.99
CA GLU A 776 -25.27 -14.85 4.85
C GLU A 776 -25.29 -14.06 3.53
N ASP A 777 -25.79 -12.82 3.55
CA ASP A 777 -25.89 -12.05 2.32
C ASP A 777 -24.54 -11.43 1.95
N ASN A 778 -24.27 -11.41 0.65
CA ASN A 778 -23.10 -10.80 0.06
C ASN A 778 -23.49 -9.46 -0.57
N PHE A 779 -22.76 -8.41 -0.22
CA PHE A 779 -22.85 -7.06 -0.80
C PHE A 779 -21.56 -6.31 -0.48
N ILE A 780 -21.30 -5.23 -1.19
CA ILE A 780 -20.12 -4.38 -0.98
C ILE A 780 -20.35 -3.55 0.27
N ILE A 781 -19.46 -3.68 1.26
CA ILE A 781 -19.56 -2.97 2.53
C ILE A 781 -19.35 -1.46 2.32
N GLU A 782 -20.25 -0.65 2.85
CA GLU A 782 -20.11 0.81 2.91
C GLU A 782 -20.05 1.33 4.36
N ASP A 783 -20.68 0.62 5.30
CA ASP A 783 -20.61 0.91 6.72
C ASP A 783 -20.63 -0.38 7.55
N ILE A 784 -19.96 -0.36 8.69
CA ILE A 784 -19.93 -1.48 9.63
C ILE A 784 -19.87 -0.99 11.07
N ASN A 785 -20.81 -1.47 11.88
CA ASN A 785 -20.94 -1.16 13.29
C ASN A 785 -20.78 -2.43 14.13
N VAL A 786 -19.90 -2.38 15.14
CA VAL A 786 -19.59 -3.55 15.98
C VAL A 786 -20.01 -3.30 17.42
N GLN A 787 -20.90 -4.12 17.96
CA GLN A 787 -21.29 -4.02 19.35
C GLN A 787 -20.77 -5.18 20.19
N VAL A 788 -20.20 -4.86 21.35
CA VAL A 788 -19.68 -5.84 22.32
C VAL A 788 -20.23 -5.60 23.73
N ASP A 789 -20.43 -6.70 24.47
CA ASP A 789 -20.59 -6.69 25.93
C ASP A 789 -19.50 -7.58 26.53
N ILE A 790 -18.51 -6.96 27.17
CA ILE A 790 -17.37 -7.63 27.77
C ILE A 790 -17.21 -7.12 29.19
N THR A 791 -17.35 -8.05 30.14
CA THR A 791 -17.04 -7.80 31.54
C THR A 791 -15.63 -8.27 31.85
N HIS A 792 -14.78 -7.41 32.40
CA HIS A 792 -13.43 -7.77 32.85
C HIS A 792 -13.08 -7.02 34.14
N SER A 793 -12.22 -7.61 34.97
CA SER A 793 -11.88 -6.99 36.26
C SER A 793 -10.90 -5.82 36.11
N TRP A 794 -10.16 -5.79 35.00
CA TRP A 794 -9.26 -4.73 34.56
C TRP A 794 -9.32 -4.64 33.03
N ASN A 795 -9.65 -3.51 32.41
CA ASN A 795 -9.82 -3.48 30.95
C ASN A 795 -8.55 -3.04 30.21
N SER A 796 -7.59 -2.39 30.88
CA SER A 796 -6.38 -1.87 30.22
C SER A 796 -5.40 -2.96 29.74
N ASP A 797 -5.68 -4.23 29.98
CA ASP A 797 -4.93 -5.39 29.49
C ASP A 797 -5.73 -6.21 28.47
N LEU A 798 -6.93 -5.77 28.11
CA LEU A 798 -7.70 -6.34 27.03
C LEU A 798 -7.34 -5.71 25.69
N ARG A 799 -7.25 -6.55 24.66
CA ARG A 799 -7.21 -6.13 23.27
C ARG A 799 -8.35 -6.80 22.53
N ILE A 800 -9.12 -6.02 21.79
CA ILE A 800 -10.31 -6.47 21.08
C ILE A 800 -10.10 -6.15 19.60
N ALA A 801 -10.11 -7.18 18.77
CA ALA A 801 -9.99 -7.06 17.32
C ALA A 801 -11.20 -7.69 16.61
N LEU A 802 -11.56 -7.11 15.48
CA LEU A 802 -12.46 -7.71 14.50
C LEU A 802 -11.62 -8.22 13.32
N ILE A 803 -11.88 -9.44 12.87
CA ILE A 803 -11.21 -10.10 11.73
C ILE A 803 -12.27 -10.38 10.68
N GLU A 804 -11.99 -10.02 9.42
CA GLU A 804 -12.90 -10.26 8.29
C GLU A 804 -12.86 -11.71 7.77
N PRO A 805 -13.83 -12.15 6.94
CA PRO A 805 -13.99 -13.56 6.58
C PRO A 805 -12.80 -14.24 5.90
N SER A 806 -12.05 -13.52 5.08
CA SER A 806 -10.88 -14.07 4.39
C SER A 806 -9.70 -14.30 5.34
N GLY A 807 -9.72 -13.62 6.50
CA GLY A 807 -8.60 -13.56 7.44
C GLY A 807 -7.40 -12.74 6.94
N ALA A 808 -7.50 -12.05 5.79
CA ALA A 808 -6.46 -11.18 5.26
C ALA A 808 -6.30 -9.91 6.12
N ASP A 809 -7.41 -9.31 6.54
CA ASP A 809 -7.42 -8.09 7.34
C ASP A 809 -8.07 -8.26 8.73
N PHE A 810 -7.60 -7.43 9.67
CA PHE A 810 -8.22 -7.25 10.99
C PHE A 810 -7.97 -5.84 11.49
N ILE A 811 -8.86 -5.33 12.34
CA ILE A 811 -8.71 -4.00 12.95
C ILE A 811 -8.89 -4.07 14.47
N TRP A 812 -8.16 -3.21 15.19
CA TRP A 812 -8.31 -3.03 16.62
C TRP A 812 -9.51 -2.14 16.96
N LEU A 813 -10.59 -2.76 17.45
CA LEU A 813 -11.71 -2.03 18.01
C LEU A 813 -11.30 -1.28 19.30
N SER A 814 -10.46 -1.91 20.12
CA SER A 814 -9.91 -1.29 21.33
C SER A 814 -8.60 -1.96 21.75
N PHE A 815 -7.59 -1.15 22.02
CA PHE A 815 -6.24 -1.57 22.38
C PHE A 815 -5.86 -1.06 23.78
N GLU A 816 -5.98 -1.91 24.80
CA GLU A 816 -5.54 -1.61 26.17
C GLU A 816 -6.25 -0.40 26.82
N ASN A 817 -7.49 -0.11 26.41
CA ASN A 817 -8.27 1.02 26.93
C ASN A 817 -9.07 0.68 28.20
N GLY A 818 -9.18 1.67 29.09
CA GLY A 818 -9.95 1.57 30.34
C GLY A 818 -9.10 1.31 31.58
N GLY A 819 -9.65 0.58 32.54
CA GLY A 819 -9.09 0.40 33.88
C GLY A 819 -9.89 -0.58 34.72
N SER A 820 -9.78 -0.49 36.05
CA SER A 820 -10.47 -1.43 36.94
C SER A 820 -11.99 -1.30 36.87
N SER A 821 -12.68 -2.39 36.50
CA SER A 821 -14.14 -2.46 36.40
C SER A 821 -14.76 -1.55 35.33
N ASP A 822 -13.98 -1.14 34.33
CA ASP A 822 -14.39 -0.28 33.22
C ASP A 822 -14.99 -1.10 32.06
N ASN A 823 -15.91 -2.02 32.37
CA ASN A 823 -16.51 -2.97 31.43
C ASN A 823 -17.05 -2.31 30.16
N TYR A 824 -17.02 -3.03 29.04
CA TYR A 824 -17.76 -2.71 27.82
C TYR A 824 -19.19 -3.21 27.99
N THR A 825 -20.17 -2.30 28.02
CA THR A 825 -21.57 -2.65 28.33
C THR A 825 -22.47 -2.22 27.18
N GLY A 826 -22.62 -3.08 26.17
CA GLY A 826 -23.29 -2.72 24.92
C GLY A 826 -22.58 -1.56 24.25
N THR A 827 -21.25 -1.59 24.23
CA THR A 827 -20.42 -0.59 23.55
C THR A 827 -20.52 -0.84 22.06
N VAL A 828 -20.81 0.20 21.29
CA VAL A 828 -20.83 0.17 19.83
C VAL A 828 -19.56 0.87 19.34
N PHE A 829 -18.85 0.22 18.42
CA PHE A 829 -17.77 0.81 17.65
C PHE A 829 -18.33 1.20 16.28
N ASP A 830 -18.09 2.44 15.90
CA ASP A 830 -18.65 3.15 14.75
C ASP A 830 -17.68 4.28 14.41
N ASP A 831 -17.26 4.39 13.15
CA ASP A 831 -16.28 5.38 12.71
C ASP A 831 -16.81 6.83 12.77
N ASP A 832 -18.13 7.02 12.69
CA ASP A 832 -18.78 8.34 12.77
C ASP A 832 -18.89 8.87 14.21
N ALA A 833 -18.43 8.09 15.19
CA ALA A 833 -18.48 8.50 16.58
C ALA A 833 -17.47 9.61 16.90
N THR A 834 -17.97 10.73 17.41
CA THR A 834 -17.16 11.92 17.73
C THR A 834 -16.12 11.71 18.85
N GLU A 835 -16.27 10.66 19.65
CA GLU A 835 -15.42 10.36 20.81
C GLU A 835 -14.61 9.07 20.55
N PRO A 836 -13.28 9.16 20.36
CA PRO A 836 -12.42 7.99 20.23
C PRO A 836 -12.39 7.13 21.50
N ILE A 837 -12.35 5.82 21.35
CA ILE A 837 -12.28 4.88 22.48
C ILE A 837 -11.04 5.12 23.35
N ALA A 838 -9.90 5.49 22.76
CA ALA A 838 -8.65 5.82 23.45
C ALA A 838 -8.78 6.98 24.45
N SER A 839 -9.63 7.96 24.15
CA SER A 839 -9.93 9.10 25.02
C SER A 839 -11.15 8.87 25.93
N GLY A 840 -11.91 7.81 25.67
CA GLY A 840 -13.10 7.44 26.43
C GLY A 840 -12.78 7.17 27.90
N THR A 841 -13.73 7.49 28.78
CA THR A 841 -13.61 7.16 30.22
C THR A 841 -14.56 6.03 30.57
N GLY A 842 -14.01 4.94 31.12
CA GLY A 842 -14.79 3.78 31.52
C GLY A 842 -15.73 4.03 32.72
N PRO A 843 -16.75 3.18 32.92
CA PRO A 843 -17.14 2.04 32.08
C PRO A 843 -17.68 2.47 30.72
N PHE A 844 -17.30 1.74 29.67
CA PHE A 844 -17.66 2.09 28.30
C PHE A 844 -19.10 1.68 28.01
N SER A 845 -19.94 2.66 27.73
CA SER A 845 -21.33 2.48 27.33
C SER A 845 -21.72 3.60 26.37
N GLY A 846 -22.15 3.25 25.16
CA GLY A 846 -22.39 4.22 24.09
C GLY A 846 -21.62 3.84 22.83
N VAL A 847 -21.50 4.82 21.93
CA VAL A 847 -20.84 4.68 20.63
C VAL A 847 -19.47 5.36 20.70
N PHE A 848 -18.43 4.72 20.19
CA PHE A 848 -17.05 5.21 20.20
C PHE A 848 -16.37 4.91 18.87
N ALA A 849 -15.51 5.81 18.42
CA ALA A 849 -14.66 5.51 17.27
C ALA A 849 -13.63 4.46 17.71
N PRO A 850 -13.45 3.36 16.95
CA PRO A 850 -12.46 2.33 17.25
C PRO A 850 -11.04 2.91 17.19
N ASP A 851 -10.05 2.15 17.69
CA ASP A 851 -8.65 2.58 17.62
C ASP A 851 -8.10 2.51 16.18
N GLU A 852 -8.66 1.62 15.36
CA GLU A 852 -8.45 1.53 13.91
C GLU A 852 -9.80 1.56 13.19
N PRO A 853 -9.93 2.30 12.07
CA PRO A 853 -11.21 2.58 11.44
C PRO A 853 -11.85 1.31 10.86
N LEU A 854 -13.13 1.13 11.15
CA LEU A 854 -13.99 0.09 10.60
C LEU A 854 -14.17 0.21 9.08
N SER A 855 -14.04 1.42 8.54
CA SER A 855 -14.06 1.76 7.11
C SER A 855 -12.93 1.10 6.31
N THR A 856 -11.96 0.47 6.98
CA THR A 856 -10.95 -0.39 6.33
C THR A 856 -11.60 -1.53 5.55
N PHE A 857 -12.78 -2.00 5.98
CA PHE A 857 -13.53 -3.04 5.27
C PHE A 857 -14.42 -2.48 4.15
N ASN A 858 -14.52 -1.16 3.97
CA ASN A 858 -15.36 -0.60 2.92
C ASN A 858 -14.82 -0.96 1.54
N GLY A 859 -15.73 -1.37 0.64
CA GLY A 859 -15.37 -1.88 -0.68
C GLY A 859 -15.07 -3.38 -0.71
N THR A 860 -15.02 -4.08 0.44
CA THR A 860 -14.93 -5.54 0.49
C THR A 860 -16.31 -6.19 0.54
N PHE A 861 -16.37 -7.51 0.45
CA PHE A 861 -17.61 -8.28 0.42
C PHE A 861 -18.05 -8.70 1.84
N SER A 862 -19.33 -8.52 2.16
CA SER A 862 -19.89 -8.75 3.50
C SER A 862 -19.98 -10.22 3.92
N ARG A 863 -20.10 -11.15 2.97
CA ARG A 863 -20.42 -12.55 3.23
C ARG A 863 -19.25 -13.31 3.86
N GLY A 864 -19.55 -14.13 4.87
CA GLY A 864 -18.61 -15.08 5.45
C GLY A 864 -18.53 -15.02 6.97
N THR A 865 -17.48 -15.64 7.54
CA THR A 865 -17.32 -15.79 8.98
C THR A 865 -16.50 -14.66 9.58
N TRP A 866 -17.17 -13.72 10.24
CA TRP A 866 -16.53 -12.63 10.98
C TRP A 866 -16.13 -13.11 12.39
N THR A 867 -14.90 -12.79 12.79
CA THR A 867 -14.34 -13.28 14.06
C THR A 867 -13.99 -12.14 14.99
N LEU A 868 -14.52 -12.16 16.21
CA LEU A 868 -14.06 -11.29 17.29
C LEU A 868 -12.97 -12.00 18.09
N ALA A 869 -11.78 -11.40 18.13
CA ALA A 869 -10.66 -11.87 18.94
C ALA A 869 -10.49 -10.98 20.17
N VAL A 870 -10.56 -11.58 21.36
CA VAL A 870 -10.29 -10.90 22.63
C VAL A 870 -9.05 -11.51 23.28
N VAL A 871 -8.03 -10.68 23.50
CA VAL A 871 -6.77 -11.07 24.11
C VAL A 871 -6.66 -10.47 25.50
N ASP A 872 -6.37 -11.32 26.49
CA ASP A 872 -6.05 -10.91 27.87
C ASP A 872 -4.53 -11.01 28.09
N MET A 873 -3.90 -9.87 28.39
CA MET A 873 -2.44 -9.72 28.43
C MET A 873 -1.81 -9.96 29.81
N VAL A 874 -2.58 -10.02 30.92
CA VAL A 874 -2.02 -10.08 32.28
C VAL A 874 -2.72 -11.10 33.17
N ASP A 875 -1.96 -12.05 33.70
CA ASP A 875 -2.48 -13.07 34.61
C ASP A 875 -2.77 -12.48 36.02
N ALA A 876 -4.02 -12.07 36.32
CA ALA A 876 -4.52 -11.80 37.69
C ALA A 876 -6.01 -11.47 37.80
N ASP A 877 -6.67 -11.22 36.67
CA ASP A 877 -8.07 -10.86 36.55
C ASP A 877 -8.75 -11.79 35.53
N GLY A 878 -10.06 -11.65 35.43
CA GLY A 878 -10.86 -12.45 34.53
C GLY A 878 -12.20 -11.80 34.31
N GLY A 879 -12.98 -12.44 33.46
CA GLY A 879 -14.13 -11.82 32.87
C GLY A 879 -14.95 -12.77 32.00
N SER A 880 -15.77 -12.17 31.15
CA SER A 880 -16.52 -12.89 30.13
C SER A 880 -16.88 -11.98 28.97
N ILE A 881 -16.86 -12.57 27.77
CA ILE A 881 -17.49 -12.04 26.57
C ILE A 881 -18.95 -12.46 26.66
N ASN A 882 -19.87 -11.50 26.75
CA ASN A 882 -21.29 -11.73 27.00
C ASN A 882 -22.13 -11.54 25.74
N ASP A 883 -21.72 -10.64 24.84
CA ASP A 883 -22.40 -10.38 23.56
C ASP A 883 -21.41 -9.87 22.51
N PHE A 884 -21.66 -10.25 21.25
CA PHE A 884 -20.97 -9.78 20.06
C PHE A 884 -21.99 -9.76 18.92
N THR A 885 -22.18 -8.59 18.34
CA THR A 885 -23.04 -8.37 17.17
C THR A 885 -22.36 -7.44 16.19
N ILE A 886 -22.59 -7.66 14.91
CA ILE A 886 -22.17 -6.76 13.84
C ILE A 886 -23.42 -6.32 13.08
N GLU A 887 -23.48 -5.05 12.72
CA GLU A 887 -24.35 -4.49 11.68
C GLU A 887 -23.45 -4.11 10.50
N ILE A 888 -23.68 -4.67 9.32
CA ILE A 888 -22.95 -4.34 8.08
C ILE A 888 -23.96 -3.80 7.09
N CYS A 889 -23.70 -2.63 6.53
CA CYS A 889 -24.53 -1.98 5.53
C CYS A 889 -23.75 -1.82 4.21
N GLY A 890 -24.47 -1.87 3.08
CA GLY A 890 -23.84 -1.72 1.78
C GLY A 890 -24.77 -1.96 0.59
N LEU A 891 -24.19 -1.91 -0.61
CA LEU A 891 -24.92 -2.06 -1.89
C LEU A 891 -24.60 -3.39 -2.57
N ARG A 892 -25.59 -3.99 -3.25
CA ARG A 892 -25.39 -5.22 -4.04
C ARG A 892 -24.50 -4.98 -5.25
N ASP A 893 -23.63 -5.95 -5.56
CA ASP A 893 -22.85 -5.93 -6.80
C ASP A 893 -23.66 -6.53 -7.96
N LEU A 894 -24.04 -5.68 -8.92
CA LEU A 894 -24.86 -6.06 -10.08
C LEU A 894 -24.04 -6.64 -11.25
N THR A 895 -22.74 -6.86 -11.07
CA THR A 895 -21.89 -7.43 -12.12
C THR A 895 -22.04 -8.95 -12.21
N ASP A 896 -22.05 -9.46 -13.44
CA ASP A 896 -22.10 -10.89 -13.80
C ASP A 896 -21.06 -11.05 -14.93
N TYR A 897 -19.85 -11.47 -14.56
CA TYR A 897 -18.69 -11.42 -15.44
C TYR A 897 -18.74 -12.48 -16.54
N ASP A 898 -19.32 -13.64 -16.27
CA ASP A 898 -19.32 -14.78 -17.18
C ASP A 898 -20.67 -14.97 -17.92
N GLY A 899 -21.71 -14.26 -17.48
CA GLY A 899 -23.03 -14.20 -18.09
C GLY A 899 -23.87 -15.45 -17.83
N ASP A 900 -23.63 -16.16 -16.73
CA ASP A 900 -24.29 -17.42 -16.42
C ASP A 900 -25.68 -17.26 -15.77
N GLY A 901 -25.96 -16.04 -15.29
CA GLY A 901 -27.20 -15.64 -14.65
C GLY A 901 -27.18 -15.71 -13.14
N VAL A 902 -26.02 -16.00 -12.55
CA VAL A 902 -25.64 -15.78 -11.14
C VAL A 902 -24.82 -14.49 -11.10
N LEU A 903 -25.05 -13.62 -10.11
CA LEU A 903 -24.25 -12.41 -9.97
C LEU A 903 -22.89 -12.78 -9.38
N ASN A 904 -21.86 -11.98 -9.65
CA ASN A 904 -20.50 -12.20 -9.16
C ASN A 904 -20.44 -12.44 -7.64
N GLU A 905 -21.30 -11.78 -6.87
CA GLU A 905 -21.39 -11.93 -5.41
C GLU A 905 -21.96 -13.31 -4.97
N ASP A 906 -22.71 -13.98 -5.85
CA ASP A 906 -23.32 -15.28 -5.62
C ASP A 906 -22.65 -16.40 -6.43
N ASP A 907 -21.64 -16.06 -7.24
CA ASP A 907 -21.01 -16.95 -8.22
C ASP A 907 -19.71 -17.58 -7.67
N ASN A 908 -19.76 -18.89 -7.40
CA ASN A 908 -18.62 -19.69 -6.96
C ASN A 908 -17.59 -19.98 -8.07
N CYS A 909 -17.85 -19.56 -9.33
CA CYS A 909 -16.86 -19.55 -10.40
C CYS A 909 -16.94 -18.28 -11.25
N LEU A 910 -16.66 -17.13 -10.63
CA LEU A 910 -16.64 -15.76 -11.18
C LEU A 910 -16.29 -15.56 -12.68
N LEU A 911 -15.42 -16.39 -13.27
CA LEU A 911 -14.96 -16.27 -14.66
C LEU A 911 -15.35 -17.44 -15.56
N VAL A 912 -16.09 -18.43 -15.05
CA VAL A 912 -16.34 -19.73 -15.67
C VAL A 912 -17.82 -20.10 -15.55
N TYR A 913 -18.55 -19.84 -16.65
CA TYR A 913 -19.99 -20.12 -16.77
C TYR A 913 -20.44 -21.45 -16.12
N ASN A 914 -21.12 -21.37 -14.96
CA ASN A 914 -21.55 -22.53 -14.17
C ASN A 914 -22.90 -22.31 -13.44
N PRO A 915 -24.05 -22.19 -14.17
CA PRO A 915 -25.33 -21.78 -13.58
C PRO A 915 -25.92 -22.71 -12.51
N ASP A 916 -25.35 -23.89 -12.29
CA ASP A 916 -25.75 -24.85 -11.26
C ASP A 916 -24.94 -24.74 -9.96
N GLN A 917 -23.84 -23.97 -9.96
CA GLN A 917 -23.07 -23.61 -8.76
C GLN A 917 -22.72 -24.85 -7.94
N ALA A 918 -22.21 -25.89 -8.63
CA ALA A 918 -21.74 -27.11 -7.99
C ALA A 918 -20.47 -26.79 -7.20
N ASP A 919 -20.38 -27.37 -6.01
CA ASP A 919 -19.36 -27.15 -4.98
C ASP A 919 -19.36 -28.42 -4.11
N ASN A 920 -18.57 -29.41 -4.51
CA ASN A 920 -18.64 -30.77 -4.00
C ASN A 920 -18.09 -30.90 -2.57
N ASP A 921 -17.13 -30.07 -2.21
CA ASP A 921 -16.45 -30.09 -0.92
C ASP A 921 -16.96 -28.98 0.05
N GLY A 922 -17.60 -27.94 -0.49
CA GLY A 922 -18.26 -26.87 0.25
C GLY A 922 -17.31 -25.74 0.67
N ASP A 923 -16.16 -25.58 0.02
CA ASP A 923 -15.18 -24.55 0.38
C ASP A 923 -15.47 -23.17 -0.24
N GLY A 924 -16.35 -23.14 -1.24
CA GLY A 924 -16.82 -21.93 -1.91
C GLY A 924 -16.23 -21.69 -3.29
N ASP A 925 -15.26 -22.49 -3.73
CA ASP A 925 -14.85 -22.58 -5.13
C ASP A 925 -15.76 -23.61 -5.85
N GLY A 926 -16.22 -23.31 -7.05
CA GLY A 926 -17.09 -24.24 -7.78
C GLY A 926 -16.31 -25.33 -8.51
N ASP A 927 -16.89 -26.53 -8.67
CA ASP A 927 -16.27 -27.72 -9.30
C ASP A 927 -15.68 -27.46 -10.72
N LEU A 928 -16.02 -26.35 -11.38
CA LEU A 928 -15.49 -25.99 -12.71
C LEU A 928 -14.24 -25.10 -12.67
N CYS A 929 -13.95 -24.52 -11.51
CA CYS A 929 -12.84 -23.61 -11.27
C CYS A 929 -11.99 -24.01 -10.05
N ASP A 930 -12.42 -25.01 -9.28
CA ASP A 930 -11.64 -25.70 -8.27
C ASP A 930 -10.66 -26.71 -8.92
N PRO A 931 -9.35 -26.69 -8.57
CA PRO A 931 -8.39 -27.69 -9.00
C PRO A 931 -8.34 -28.99 -8.16
N ASP A 932 -9.06 -29.09 -7.05
CA ASP A 932 -9.13 -30.23 -6.12
C ASP A 932 -10.58 -30.40 -5.58
N ASP A 933 -11.48 -30.90 -6.43
CA ASP A 933 -12.95 -30.93 -6.25
C ASP A 933 -13.46 -31.65 -4.98
N ASP A 934 -12.61 -32.37 -4.24
CA ASP A 934 -12.98 -33.04 -2.98
C ASP A 934 -12.03 -32.76 -1.81
N ASN A 935 -11.06 -31.87 -2.03
CA ASN A 935 -10.12 -31.30 -1.08
C ASN A 935 -9.35 -32.36 -0.25
N ASP A 936 -9.01 -33.47 -0.88
CA ASP A 936 -8.23 -34.55 -0.25
C ASP A 936 -6.71 -34.36 -0.36
N GLY A 937 -6.28 -33.38 -1.18
CA GLY A 937 -4.90 -33.01 -1.46
C GLY A 937 -4.32 -33.61 -2.75
N VAL A 938 -5.13 -34.25 -3.59
CA VAL A 938 -4.76 -34.75 -4.92
C VAL A 938 -5.53 -33.96 -5.98
N LEU A 939 -4.80 -33.28 -6.87
CA LEU A 939 -5.42 -32.47 -7.93
C LEU A 939 -6.19 -33.36 -8.92
N ASP A 940 -7.33 -32.85 -9.40
CA ASP A 940 -8.24 -33.49 -10.37
C ASP A 940 -7.56 -34.17 -11.56
N GLU A 941 -6.47 -33.58 -12.09
CA GLU A 941 -5.78 -34.11 -13.26
C GLU A 941 -5.01 -35.42 -12.98
N ASP A 942 -4.67 -35.65 -11.71
CA ASP A 942 -3.97 -36.81 -11.19
C ASP A 942 -4.85 -37.69 -10.27
N ASP A 943 -6.10 -37.27 -10.00
CA ASP A 943 -7.04 -37.96 -9.12
C ASP A 943 -7.88 -39.01 -9.86
N ASN A 944 -7.80 -40.26 -9.41
CA ASN A 944 -8.61 -41.35 -9.92
C ASN A 944 -10.05 -41.38 -9.37
N CYS A 945 -10.38 -40.51 -8.41
CA CYS A 945 -11.73 -40.30 -7.86
C CYS A 945 -12.07 -38.83 -7.58
N GLN A 946 -11.92 -37.94 -8.57
CA GLN A 946 -12.17 -36.49 -8.55
C GLN A 946 -13.22 -35.91 -7.54
N PHE A 947 -14.33 -36.61 -7.27
CA PHE A 947 -15.39 -36.10 -6.38
C PHE A 947 -15.54 -36.88 -5.06
N VAL A 948 -14.63 -37.82 -4.76
CA VAL A 948 -14.68 -38.72 -3.61
C VAL A 948 -13.29 -38.92 -2.99
N ALA A 949 -13.03 -38.13 -1.94
CA ALA A 949 -11.74 -38.08 -1.26
C ALA A 949 -11.10 -39.46 -1.00
N ASN A 950 -9.95 -39.69 -1.62
CA ASN A 950 -9.13 -40.90 -1.58
C ASN A 950 -7.62 -40.64 -1.79
N ALA A 951 -6.99 -39.85 -0.93
CA ALA A 951 -5.57 -39.47 -1.02
C ALA A 951 -4.52 -40.61 -1.16
N ASP A 952 -4.90 -41.89 -1.02
CA ASP A 952 -4.02 -43.04 -1.30
C ASP A 952 -4.04 -43.53 -2.75
N GLN A 953 -5.01 -43.05 -3.56
CA GLN A 953 -5.12 -43.27 -5.00
C GLN A 953 -5.06 -44.76 -5.38
N ALA A 954 -5.69 -45.60 -4.57
CA ALA A 954 -5.78 -47.04 -4.81
C ALA A 954 -6.62 -47.32 -6.07
N ASP A 955 -6.12 -48.21 -6.93
CA ASP A 955 -6.76 -48.69 -8.17
C ASP A 955 -6.32 -50.15 -8.35
N ASN A 956 -7.15 -51.07 -7.85
CA ASN A 956 -6.78 -52.47 -7.66
C ASN A 956 -6.83 -53.28 -8.96
N ASP A 957 -7.63 -52.89 -9.95
CA ASP A 957 -7.73 -53.57 -11.25
C ASP A 957 -6.99 -52.88 -12.41
N GLY A 958 -6.58 -51.62 -12.21
CA GLY A 958 -5.78 -50.83 -13.13
C GLY A 958 -6.55 -50.25 -14.31
N ASP A 959 -7.86 -50.05 -14.19
CA ASP A 959 -8.70 -49.48 -15.25
C ASP A 959 -8.76 -47.94 -15.27
N GLY A 960 -8.28 -47.32 -14.18
CA GLY A 960 -8.11 -45.88 -14.03
C GLY A 960 -9.19 -45.19 -13.19
N GLU A 961 -10.23 -45.90 -12.76
CA GLU A 961 -11.17 -45.47 -11.70
C GLU A 961 -10.62 -45.96 -10.36
N GLY A 962 -10.62 -45.14 -9.31
CA GLY A 962 -10.06 -45.53 -8.01
C GLY A 962 -11.01 -46.38 -7.18
N ASP A 963 -10.48 -47.20 -6.27
CA ASP A 963 -11.25 -48.11 -5.39
C ASP A 963 -12.31 -47.37 -4.52
N ALA A 964 -12.21 -46.04 -4.37
CA ALA A 964 -13.18 -45.25 -3.60
C ALA A 964 -14.44 -44.89 -4.40
N CYS A 965 -14.33 -44.85 -5.73
CA CYS A 965 -15.39 -44.45 -6.66
C CYS A 965 -15.75 -45.55 -7.68
N ASP A 966 -14.95 -46.62 -7.78
CA ASP A 966 -15.25 -47.82 -8.54
C ASP A 966 -16.27 -48.69 -7.78
N PRO A 967 -17.35 -49.17 -8.43
CA PRO A 967 -18.29 -50.11 -7.82
C PRO A 967 -17.93 -51.61 -7.96
N ASP A 968 -16.82 -51.98 -8.60
CA ASP A 968 -16.32 -53.35 -8.84
C ASP A 968 -14.76 -53.41 -8.87
N ASP A 969 -14.12 -53.23 -7.70
CA ASP A 969 -12.66 -52.98 -7.52
C ASP A 969 -11.69 -54.05 -8.07
N ASP A 970 -12.19 -55.21 -8.51
CA ASP A 970 -11.38 -56.26 -9.13
C ASP A 970 -11.84 -56.65 -10.54
N ASN A 971 -12.87 -55.96 -11.06
CA ASN A 971 -13.47 -56.14 -12.38
C ASN A 971 -13.84 -57.61 -12.70
N ASP A 972 -14.23 -58.40 -11.69
CA ASP A 972 -14.67 -59.78 -11.90
C ASP A 972 -16.13 -59.92 -12.35
N GLY A 973 -16.87 -58.80 -12.33
CA GLY A 973 -18.26 -58.69 -12.74
C GLY A 973 -19.26 -58.83 -11.60
N ILE A 974 -18.82 -58.72 -10.35
CA ILE A 974 -19.63 -58.74 -9.13
C ILE A 974 -19.35 -57.47 -8.34
N LEU A 975 -20.31 -56.53 -8.33
CA LEU A 975 -20.19 -55.28 -7.56
C LEU A 975 -19.76 -55.53 -6.11
N ASP A 976 -18.91 -54.68 -5.54
CA ASP A 976 -18.26 -54.87 -4.21
C ASP A 976 -19.25 -55.19 -3.10
N VAL A 977 -20.42 -54.53 -3.14
CA VAL A 977 -21.51 -54.73 -2.17
C VAL A 977 -22.05 -56.17 -2.15
N ASN A 978 -21.78 -56.97 -3.18
CA ASN A 978 -22.12 -58.38 -3.31
C ASN A 978 -20.91 -59.29 -3.47
N ASP A 979 -19.69 -58.74 -3.50
CA ASP A 979 -18.47 -59.50 -3.67
C ASP A 979 -17.92 -59.96 -2.31
N ASN A 980 -17.73 -61.27 -2.17
CA ASN A 980 -17.09 -61.83 -0.99
C ASN A 980 -15.55 -61.75 -1.03
N CYS A 981 -14.94 -61.28 -2.12
CA CYS A 981 -13.53 -60.93 -2.25
C CYS A 981 -13.29 -59.65 -3.08
N GLN A 982 -13.89 -58.52 -2.68
CA GLN A 982 -13.80 -57.18 -3.30
C GLN A 982 -12.52 -56.85 -4.09
N PHE A 983 -11.33 -57.17 -3.55
CA PHE A 983 -10.04 -56.83 -4.19
C PHE A 983 -9.36 -58.01 -4.91
N THR A 984 -10.05 -59.14 -5.14
CA THR A 984 -9.42 -60.38 -5.65
C THR A 984 -10.37 -61.23 -6.48
N VAL A 985 -10.18 -61.14 -7.80
CA VAL A 985 -11.01 -61.76 -8.84
C VAL A 985 -11.49 -63.15 -8.48
N ASN A 986 -12.80 -63.28 -8.29
CA ASN A 986 -13.44 -64.53 -7.89
C ASN A 986 -14.90 -64.69 -8.35
N SER A 987 -15.21 -64.36 -9.60
CA SER A 987 -16.54 -64.42 -10.25
C SER A 987 -17.46 -65.65 -9.98
N ASP A 988 -16.95 -66.74 -9.39
CA ASP A 988 -17.76 -67.87 -8.92
C ASP A 988 -18.30 -67.73 -7.47
N GLN A 989 -17.85 -66.71 -6.73
CA GLN A 989 -18.30 -66.30 -5.39
C GLN A 989 -18.34 -67.48 -4.42
N VAL A 990 -17.40 -68.41 -4.54
CA VAL A 990 -17.39 -69.63 -3.74
C VAL A 990 -16.96 -69.29 -2.31
N ASP A 991 -17.88 -69.48 -1.37
CA ASP A 991 -17.66 -69.44 0.08
C ASP A 991 -18.14 -70.77 0.69
N VAL A 992 -17.18 -71.66 1.00
CA VAL A 992 -17.46 -73.02 1.48
C VAL A 992 -17.88 -73.04 2.95
N ASP A 993 -17.40 -72.09 3.76
CA ASP A 993 -17.62 -72.10 5.20
C ASP A 993 -18.75 -71.16 5.67
N PHE A 994 -19.28 -70.36 4.73
CA PHE A 994 -20.40 -69.43 4.84
C PHE A 994 -20.14 -68.27 5.81
N ASN A 995 -18.90 -67.80 5.90
CA ASN A 995 -18.52 -66.68 6.75
C ASN A 995 -18.70 -65.31 6.07
N GLY A 996 -19.01 -65.28 4.77
CA GLY A 996 -19.19 -64.07 3.98
C GLY A 996 -17.92 -63.56 3.29
N ILE A 997 -16.79 -64.24 3.46
CA ILE A 997 -15.51 -64.00 2.78
C ILE A 997 -15.31 -65.15 1.78
N GLY A 998 -14.97 -64.82 0.53
CA GLY A 998 -14.80 -65.78 -0.53
C GLY A 998 -13.54 -66.61 -0.34
N ASP A 999 -13.58 -67.87 -0.76
CA ASP A 999 -12.51 -68.81 -0.45
C ASP A 999 -11.13 -68.36 -0.96
N VAL A 1000 -11.05 -67.51 -2.00
CA VAL A 1000 -9.77 -67.05 -2.58
C VAL A 1000 -9.09 -65.95 -1.77
N CYS A 1001 -9.86 -65.17 -1.00
CA CYS A 1001 -9.37 -64.16 -0.08
C CYS A 1001 -9.52 -64.59 1.40
N ASP A 1002 -10.05 -65.79 1.65
CA ASP A 1002 -10.19 -66.39 2.98
C ASP A 1002 -8.98 -67.27 3.38
N ASN A 1003 -8.72 -67.36 4.69
CA ASN A 1003 -7.64 -68.15 5.30
C ASN A 1003 -8.14 -69.52 5.82
N ILE A 1004 -7.21 -70.42 6.21
CA ILE A 1004 -7.62 -71.69 6.84
C ILE A 1004 -8.11 -71.48 8.28
N PHE A 1005 -9.30 -71.99 8.60
CA PHE A 1005 -9.85 -71.95 9.96
C PHE A 1005 -9.77 -73.32 10.65
N ALA A 1006 -9.07 -73.40 11.78
CA ALA A 1006 -9.02 -74.61 12.59
C ALA A 1006 -10.07 -74.61 13.69
N ASN A 1007 -10.84 -75.69 13.83
CA ASN A 1007 -11.76 -75.83 14.96
C ASN A 1007 -10.99 -76.02 16.27
N ASP A 1008 -11.38 -75.31 17.32
CA ASP A 1008 -10.71 -75.33 18.63
C ASP A 1008 -11.01 -76.59 19.45
N VAL A 1009 -11.81 -77.53 18.94
CA VAL A 1009 -12.24 -78.73 19.68
C VAL A 1009 -12.06 -80.00 18.84
N LEU A 1010 -11.40 -80.99 19.44
CA LEU A 1010 -11.30 -82.36 18.96
C LEU A 1010 -11.97 -83.30 19.96
N SER A 1011 -12.92 -84.13 19.52
CA SER A 1011 -13.64 -85.11 20.35
C SER A 1011 -13.58 -86.52 19.79
N PRO A 1012 -12.46 -87.27 19.96
CA PRO A 1012 -12.29 -88.60 19.39
C PRO A 1012 -13.02 -89.67 20.24
N ASN A 1013 -14.35 -89.60 20.27
CA ASN A 1013 -15.22 -90.46 21.09
C ASN A 1013 -15.93 -91.57 20.26
N GLY A 1014 -15.80 -91.53 18.93
CA GLY A 1014 -16.34 -92.50 17.98
C GLY A 1014 -17.79 -92.26 17.57
N ASP A 1015 -18.36 -91.08 17.82
CA ASP A 1015 -19.71 -90.69 17.41
C ASP A 1015 -19.79 -90.09 15.99
N SER A 1016 -18.65 -90.01 15.30
CA SER A 1016 -18.46 -89.44 13.95
C SER A 1016 -18.63 -87.92 13.85
N ILE A 1017 -18.60 -87.19 14.97
CA ILE A 1017 -18.62 -85.72 15.01
C ILE A 1017 -17.34 -85.23 15.68
N ASN A 1018 -16.53 -84.44 14.96
CA ASN A 1018 -15.20 -83.96 15.41
C ASN A 1018 -14.29 -85.09 15.94
N ASP A 1019 -14.42 -86.30 15.38
CA ASP A 1019 -13.58 -87.46 15.76
C ASP A 1019 -12.13 -87.29 15.25
N THR A 1020 -11.94 -86.48 14.22
CA THR A 1020 -10.65 -85.98 13.74
C THR A 1020 -10.62 -84.46 13.81
N TRP A 1021 -9.42 -83.89 13.84
CA TRP A 1021 -9.29 -82.44 13.93
C TRP A 1021 -9.50 -81.83 12.55
N GLU A 1022 -10.60 -81.11 12.42
CA GLU A 1022 -10.99 -80.47 11.16
C GLU A 1022 -10.45 -79.04 11.10
N ILE A 1023 -9.69 -78.78 10.04
CA ILE A 1023 -9.28 -77.47 9.56
C ILE A 1023 -10.04 -77.23 8.26
N ARG A 1024 -10.92 -76.24 8.26
CA ARG A 1024 -11.72 -75.87 7.09
C ARG A 1024 -10.83 -75.30 6.00
N SER A 1025 -11.21 -75.56 4.76
CA SER A 1025 -10.53 -75.08 3.55
C SER A 1025 -9.08 -75.58 3.36
N ILE A 1026 -8.63 -76.56 4.16
CA ILE A 1026 -7.24 -77.03 4.11
C ILE A 1026 -6.86 -77.69 2.77
N GLU A 1027 -7.83 -78.27 2.07
CA GLU A 1027 -7.66 -78.87 0.75
C GLU A 1027 -7.22 -77.87 -0.32
N ARG A 1028 -7.49 -76.56 -0.14
CA ARG A 1028 -7.04 -75.48 -1.04
C ARG A 1028 -5.57 -75.10 -0.84
N PHE A 1029 -4.98 -75.46 0.30
CA PHE A 1029 -3.59 -75.15 0.65
C PHE A 1029 -2.74 -76.43 0.74
N PRO A 1030 -2.51 -77.13 -0.39
CA PRO A 1030 -1.68 -78.32 -0.40
C PRO A 1030 -0.26 -77.97 0.05
N GLY A 1031 0.29 -78.79 0.94
CA GLY A 1031 1.57 -78.52 1.59
C GLY A 1031 1.48 -77.95 3.00
N THR A 1032 0.30 -77.49 3.44
CA THR A 1032 0.07 -76.96 4.79
C THR A 1032 0.69 -77.84 5.87
N VAL A 1033 1.56 -77.25 6.69
CA VAL A 1033 2.27 -77.94 7.77
C VAL A 1033 1.59 -77.65 9.09
N VAL A 1034 1.04 -78.70 9.69
CA VAL A 1034 0.41 -78.67 11.00
C VAL A 1034 1.41 -79.15 12.03
N THR A 1035 1.59 -78.41 13.12
CA THR A 1035 2.37 -78.83 14.29
C THR A 1035 1.58 -78.58 15.57
N VAL A 1036 1.43 -79.59 16.43
CA VAL A 1036 0.68 -79.50 17.69
C VAL A 1036 1.61 -79.81 18.86
N PHE A 1037 1.48 -79.03 19.92
CA PHE A 1037 2.28 -79.07 21.14
C PHE A 1037 1.39 -79.32 22.36
N ASN A 1038 1.90 -80.09 23.32
CA ASN A 1038 1.27 -80.15 24.64
C ASN A 1038 1.55 -78.88 25.46
N ARG A 1039 0.86 -78.71 26.59
CA ARG A 1039 1.03 -77.58 27.53
C ARG A 1039 2.46 -77.32 28.05
N TRP A 1040 3.39 -78.24 27.83
CA TRP A 1040 4.80 -78.09 28.22
C TRP A 1040 5.69 -77.69 27.03
N GLY A 1041 5.10 -77.38 25.88
CA GLY A 1041 5.81 -76.97 24.66
C GLY A 1041 6.46 -78.13 23.89
N ASN A 1042 6.14 -79.39 24.20
CA ASN A 1042 6.68 -80.52 23.43
C ASN A 1042 5.75 -80.85 22.26
N GLU A 1043 6.32 -81.04 21.07
CA GLU A 1043 5.62 -81.51 19.87
C GLU A 1043 4.98 -82.89 20.14
N VAL A 1044 3.69 -83.01 19.89
CA VAL A 1044 2.90 -84.24 20.02
C VAL A 1044 2.34 -84.72 18.69
N PHE A 1045 2.26 -83.85 17.69
CA PHE A 1045 1.84 -84.20 16.35
C PHE A 1045 2.44 -83.22 15.34
N LYS A 1046 2.83 -83.75 14.18
CA LYS A 1046 3.25 -82.94 13.04
C LYS A 1046 2.85 -83.65 11.76
N SER A 1047 2.25 -82.92 10.83
CA SER A 1047 1.91 -83.41 9.50
C SER A 1047 2.24 -82.36 8.46
N SER A 1048 2.78 -82.79 7.33
CA SER A 1048 2.91 -81.97 6.12
C SER A 1048 1.82 -82.40 5.16
N ASN A 1049 1.16 -81.43 4.53
CA ASN A 1049 -0.03 -81.65 3.71
C ASN A 1049 -1.13 -82.37 4.52
N TYR A 1050 -1.52 -81.77 5.65
CA TYR A 1050 -2.56 -82.31 6.53
C TYR A 1050 -3.92 -82.41 5.80
N GLN A 1051 -4.72 -83.43 6.12
CA GLN A 1051 -5.95 -83.78 5.39
C GLN A 1051 -7.12 -84.05 6.35
N ASN A 1052 -7.19 -83.33 7.47
CA ASN A 1052 -8.23 -83.48 8.49
C ASN A 1052 -8.38 -84.91 9.05
N ASP A 1053 -7.28 -85.65 9.10
CA ASP A 1053 -7.23 -87.08 9.39
C ASP A 1053 -6.66 -87.41 10.78
N TRP A 1054 -6.34 -86.41 11.61
CA TRP A 1054 -5.74 -86.64 12.93
C TRP A 1054 -6.79 -86.80 14.03
N GLY A 1055 -6.92 -88.01 14.56
CA GLY A 1055 -7.80 -88.34 15.69
C GLY A 1055 -7.18 -88.15 17.08
N GLY A 1056 -6.25 -87.20 17.25
CA GLY A 1056 -5.73 -86.85 18.58
C GLY A 1056 -4.74 -87.87 19.16
N THR A 1057 -3.97 -88.55 18.31
CA THR A 1057 -2.97 -89.55 18.74
C THR A 1057 -1.55 -89.00 18.68
N GLY A 1058 -0.73 -89.29 19.70
CA GLY A 1058 0.69 -88.91 19.71
C GLY A 1058 1.57 -89.81 18.82
N PRO A 1059 2.90 -89.58 18.76
CA PRO A 1059 3.82 -90.24 17.82
C PRO A 1059 3.94 -91.76 17.97
N GLY A 1060 3.44 -92.32 19.09
CA GLY A 1060 3.38 -93.75 19.36
C GLY A 1060 2.02 -94.40 19.10
N GLY A 1061 1.05 -93.69 18.51
CA GLY A 1061 -0.32 -94.16 18.25
C GLY A 1061 -1.23 -94.23 19.48
N ASN A 1062 -0.76 -93.76 20.63
CA ASN A 1062 -1.59 -93.64 21.83
C ASN A 1062 -2.45 -92.38 21.75
N VAL A 1063 -3.71 -92.49 22.15
CA VAL A 1063 -4.64 -91.36 22.31
C VAL A 1063 -4.08 -90.38 23.34
N LEU A 1064 -4.05 -89.09 22.99
CA LEU A 1064 -3.60 -88.03 23.87
C LEU A 1064 -4.63 -87.77 24.98
N PRO A 1065 -4.21 -87.39 26.21
CA PRO A 1065 -5.13 -87.09 27.29
C PRO A 1065 -5.99 -85.85 26.99
N ALA A 1066 -7.18 -85.77 27.60
CA ALA A 1066 -8.00 -84.57 27.53
C ALA A 1066 -7.27 -83.36 28.13
N GLY A 1067 -7.37 -82.22 27.47
CA GLY A 1067 -6.68 -81.00 27.86
C GLY A 1067 -6.42 -80.04 26.70
N ALA A 1068 -5.77 -78.92 26.99
CA ALA A 1068 -5.42 -77.91 26.01
C ALA A 1068 -4.08 -78.21 25.32
N TYR A 1069 -4.04 -77.95 24.02
CA TYR A 1069 -2.91 -78.15 23.12
C TYR A 1069 -2.72 -76.89 22.28
N TYR A 1070 -1.48 -76.48 22.09
CA TYR A 1070 -1.15 -75.34 21.25
C TYR A 1070 -0.83 -75.84 19.84
N PHE A 1071 -1.30 -75.16 18.81
CA PHE A 1071 -1.00 -75.53 17.43
C PHE A 1071 -0.37 -74.38 16.66
N ILE A 1072 0.38 -74.75 15.62
CA ILE A 1072 0.94 -73.88 14.60
C ILE A 1072 0.57 -74.50 13.25
N LEU A 1073 -0.06 -73.71 12.38
CA LEU A 1073 -0.35 -74.02 11.00
C LEU A 1073 0.51 -73.09 10.14
N ASP A 1074 1.35 -73.67 9.31
CA ASP A 1074 2.05 -72.98 8.24
C ASP A 1074 1.29 -73.26 6.95
N GLN A 1075 0.44 -72.31 6.55
CA GLN A 1075 -0.47 -72.41 5.42
C GLN A 1075 0.34 -72.49 4.12
N GLY A 1076 0.09 -73.52 3.31
CA GLY A 1076 0.88 -73.81 2.10
C GLY A 1076 2.30 -74.35 2.37
N GLY A 1077 2.84 -74.21 3.58
CA GLY A 1077 4.13 -74.78 3.99
C GLY A 1077 5.36 -73.99 3.52
N THR A 1078 5.18 -72.71 3.20
CA THR A 1078 6.25 -71.80 2.74
C THR A 1078 6.87 -70.99 3.87
N GLY A 1079 6.16 -70.85 5.00
CA GLY A 1079 6.55 -70.02 6.13
C GLY A 1079 6.02 -68.59 6.08
N ASP A 1080 5.23 -68.23 5.07
CA ASP A 1080 4.76 -66.85 4.85
C ASP A 1080 3.50 -66.54 5.69
N THR A 1081 2.56 -67.48 5.78
CA THR A 1081 1.30 -67.32 6.54
C THR A 1081 1.24 -68.33 7.68
N ILE A 1082 1.43 -67.85 8.92
CA ILE A 1082 1.46 -68.67 10.13
C ILE A 1082 0.24 -68.40 11.00
N ILE A 1083 -0.60 -69.41 11.18
CA ILE A 1083 -1.76 -69.36 12.08
C ILE A 1083 -1.43 -70.15 13.35
N THR A 1084 -1.71 -69.57 14.50
CA THR A 1084 -1.46 -70.23 15.78
C THR A 1084 -2.67 -70.14 16.68
N GLY A 1085 -2.84 -71.13 17.56
CA GLY A 1085 -4.01 -71.17 18.42
C GLY A 1085 -3.96 -72.28 19.44
N TRP A 1086 -5.06 -72.43 20.17
CA TRP A 1086 -5.23 -73.48 21.17
C TRP A 1086 -6.43 -74.32 20.82
N MET A 1087 -6.26 -75.64 20.84
CA MET A 1087 -7.36 -76.58 20.78
C MET A 1087 -7.52 -77.33 22.10
N ALA A 1088 -8.73 -77.81 22.37
CA ALA A 1088 -9.03 -78.72 23.45
C ALA A 1088 -9.33 -80.12 22.90
N ILE A 1089 -8.65 -81.13 23.43
CA ILE A 1089 -9.06 -82.53 23.26
C ILE A 1089 -10.02 -82.87 24.39
N ILE A 1090 -11.23 -83.31 24.04
CA ILE A 1090 -12.27 -83.78 24.96
C ILE A 1090 -12.72 -85.20 24.55
N PHE A 1091 -13.30 -85.98 25.47
CA PHE A 1091 -13.77 -87.35 25.21
C PHE A 1091 -15.20 -87.55 25.67
#